data_AF-A0A1N6M1Z0-F1
#
_entry.id   AF-A0A1N6M1Z0-F1
#
_cell.length_a   1.000
_cell.length_b   1.000
_cell.length_c   1.000
_cell.angle_alpha   90.00
_cell.angle_beta   90.00
_cell.angle_gamma   90.00
#
_symmetry.space_group_name_H-M   'P 1'
#
loop_
_entity.id
_entity.type
_entity.pdbx_description
1 polymer ?
#
loop_
_entity_poly.entity_id
_entity_poly.type
_entity_poly.pdbx_seq_one_letter_code
_entity_poly.pdbx_strand_id
1 'polypeptide(L)'
;MNIKCLSKNMYAKASAAIVLGVLASSVTVPETALAANPIVSHVYTADPAARVFNGRVYVVTTHDQDTQTGYNELVDYYLFSSDDMVNWQDHGIIWNSKTNTNWANLAYAPDFIERNGKYYLYFPDGGGSIGVAVADNPEGPYVDPLGHPLVDGSTPNGSVQWIFDPSVFIDDDGQAYLYFGGGGEGNARVIKLNDDMISTSGSAISLNVPNFFEALYMHKHNGTYYLSYSSDTSSGMKINYMTSNNPTTGFSYRGTVLPNPWENNFNNNHASIIDYKGKSYIFYHNRVVANERGASTFQRSVNVDLLEYNADGTIKQVNAGRAGAPQLKTVNAFNINQAEMFDEENGIETENASDGTLNIMMGTGDWIKVSGVNFGNGAQELKLRAATDTGSSLDVILDRLNNSPVATIDINDTGGWQTWQTQLTALNTTISGVHDVYLRANGWHNLNWYQFTGSGGNAGSSSLAVELESLSGQNRFSPLSVKSDGGASNGKYIEWPNNGSHQVLSSPSNSASGQVAIKFNVSQTTNVGFNMLASLAGGYDDSFYYQLDSGNWITQNNTTTNGWGKITLQTFNNVAAGDHTLRILRREDGAKLDKVTLNAASGNIRLLADDNSGDDGDYQVPSNNFADNGGAEGSLMNWSKTAGSIRLSNTQSHSGSSSVLITGRTANWHGITFNVGSLTNGNQYDVAVWVKLAAGSADVPITLTAKRQEDGDSSTYNEYEQVATAVASANHWTLLQGFYTQSGTPFEHFIIESDNETVSFYADDFSIGGEAGSGNQTCDLKSKFSWTSTGPLISPQRRNWASIKDPTIVRYNNKYHVFATVFDTARNTWGGVYLNFSDWNQAGSANQVDMNTTRAGNTVAPQVFFFEPENKWYMIYQWGAKYSTNTDISNPAGWTTPKPLLRNGLNNGIDYWVICDDNYCHLFFSGDDGKLYRSKVSIGNFPNFSGYEVVMQDTAARLFEASNVYKVEGTNKYLLLVEAYSPRYFRSWTSTSLDGPWTPLADTKSNPFAGAANVSFPGGKWTDDISHGEMIRSGYDQTLKINACNMQYLYQGQNPNSGVSDYNRLPYRLGLISAK
;
A
#
# COMPACT_ATOMS: atom_id res chain seq x y z
N MET A 1 28.79 32.27 -4.57
CA MET A 1 27.49 32.88 -4.23
C MET A 1 27.73 33.74 -2.99
N ASN A 2 27.18 34.95 -2.93
CA ASN A 2 27.39 35.86 -1.80
C ASN A 2 26.79 35.26 -0.54
N ILE A 3 27.66 34.98 0.45
CA ILE A 3 27.33 34.51 1.80
C ILE A 3 26.30 35.47 2.39
N LYS A 4 25.03 35.02 2.37
CA LYS A 4 23.89 35.75 2.93
C LYS A 4 23.34 35.04 4.16
N CYS A 5 24.10 34.16 4.82
CA CYS A 5 23.66 33.68 6.13
C CYS A 5 24.09 34.67 7.22
N LEU A 6 23.38 35.80 7.27
CA LEU A 6 23.36 36.64 8.45
C LEU A 6 22.31 36.06 9.41
N SER A 7 22.76 35.15 10.27
CA SER A 7 22.14 34.72 11.52
C SER A 7 20.64 35.02 11.67
N LYS A 8 19.76 34.14 11.16
CA LYS A 8 18.38 33.98 11.69
C LYS A 8 18.41 33.25 13.05
N ASN A 9 19.41 33.55 13.90
CA ASN A 9 19.55 32.97 15.23
C ASN A 9 18.62 33.71 16.18
N MET A 10 17.50 33.10 16.55
CA MET A 10 16.87 33.25 17.87
C MET A 10 15.72 32.24 18.07
N TYR A 11 15.99 31.25 18.92
CA TYR A 11 15.09 30.47 19.78
C TYR A 11 14.06 29.50 19.15
N ALA A 12 14.18 28.23 19.59
CA ALA A 12 13.22 27.14 19.39
C ALA A 12 11.82 27.48 19.95
N LYS A 13 10.77 26.96 19.30
CA LYS A 13 9.37 27.04 19.72
C LYS A 13 9.26 26.59 21.19
N ALA A 14 8.73 27.43 22.08
CA ALA A 14 8.57 27.07 23.49
C ALA A 14 7.53 25.94 23.66
N SER A 15 7.98 24.72 23.98
CA SER A 15 7.09 23.59 24.28
C SER A 15 6.32 23.84 25.58
N ALA A 16 4.98 23.81 25.53
CA ALA A 16 4.14 23.94 26.71
C ALA A 16 4.12 22.63 27.51
N ALA A 17 4.89 22.54 28.58
CA ALA A 17 4.77 21.46 29.56
C ALA A 17 3.50 21.69 30.42
N ILE A 18 2.48 20.83 30.28
CA ILE A 18 1.32 20.82 31.17
C ILE A 18 1.73 20.15 32.48
N VAL A 19 2.00 20.94 33.52
CA VAL A 19 2.17 20.43 34.89
C VAL A 19 0.79 20.25 35.52
N LEU A 20 0.22 19.05 35.40
CA LEU A 20 -0.94 18.63 36.17
C LEU A 20 -0.45 17.90 37.43
N GLY A 21 -0.32 18.65 38.53
CA GLY A 21 0.04 18.11 39.83
C GLY A 21 -1.11 17.33 40.44
N VAL A 22 -1.14 16.01 40.26
CA VAL A 22 -1.86 15.07 41.12
C VAL A 22 -0.98 13.84 41.36
N LEU A 23 -0.59 13.64 42.63
CA LEU A 23 0.11 12.45 43.10
C LEU A 23 -0.79 11.21 42.94
N ALA A 24 -0.54 10.41 41.91
CA ALA A 24 -0.99 9.03 41.81
C ALA A 24 0.04 8.20 41.03
N SER A 25 0.34 7.03 41.58
CA SER A 25 1.30 6.01 41.12
C SER A 25 1.29 5.77 39.60
N SER A 26 2.47 5.89 38.99
CA SER A 26 2.75 6.01 37.56
C SER A 26 2.41 4.76 36.73
N VAL A 27 1.35 4.86 35.93
CA VAL A 27 1.21 4.12 34.66
C VAL A 27 1.72 5.05 33.57
N THR A 28 2.81 4.69 32.89
CA THR A 28 3.32 5.43 31.73
C THR A 28 2.44 5.10 30.52
N VAL A 29 1.55 6.02 30.15
CA VAL A 29 0.87 6.03 28.84
C VAL A 29 1.85 6.70 27.85
N PRO A 30 2.07 6.16 26.63
CA PRO A 30 2.86 6.85 25.62
C PRO A 30 2.19 8.19 25.28
N GLU A 31 2.92 9.28 25.46
CA GLU A 31 2.50 10.64 25.13
C GLU A 31 2.43 10.75 23.60
N THR A 32 1.24 11.03 23.05
CA THR A 32 1.11 11.32 21.61
C THR A 32 1.79 12.65 21.33
N ALA A 33 2.86 12.65 20.53
CA ALA A 33 3.49 13.88 20.06
C ALA A 33 2.46 14.75 19.32
N LEU A 34 2.32 16.01 19.74
CA LEU A 34 1.51 17.04 19.11
C LEU A 34 2.42 17.87 18.18
N ALA A 35 1.96 18.24 16.98
CA ALA A 35 2.71 19.11 16.07
C ALA A 35 3.03 20.46 16.73
N ALA A 36 4.10 21.12 16.30
CA ALA A 36 4.34 22.50 16.72
C ALA A 36 3.93 23.48 15.62
N ASN A 37 2.78 24.13 15.76
CA ASN A 37 2.38 25.22 14.86
C ASN A 37 3.37 26.41 14.96
N PRO A 38 3.80 27.03 13.84
CA PRO A 38 3.39 26.80 12.43
C PRO A 38 4.06 25.57 11.79
N ILE A 39 3.50 25.08 10.68
CA ILE A 39 3.97 23.87 9.98
C ILE A 39 5.43 23.97 9.49
N VAL A 40 5.89 25.19 9.20
CA VAL A 40 7.29 25.54 8.88
C VAL A 40 7.58 26.97 9.34
N SER A 41 8.85 27.31 9.52
CA SER A 41 9.31 28.64 9.95
C SER A 41 10.54 29.18 9.20
N HIS A 42 11.29 28.36 8.45
CA HIS A 42 12.46 28.80 7.67
C HIS A 42 12.10 29.82 6.58
N VAL A 43 10.92 29.67 5.97
CA VAL A 43 10.27 30.63 5.05
C VAL A 43 8.96 31.14 5.62
N TYR A 44 8.53 32.35 5.21
CA TYR A 44 7.21 32.86 5.57
C TYR A 44 6.15 32.36 4.58
N THR A 45 5.09 31.79 5.12
CA THR A 45 4.05 31.09 4.35
C THR A 45 2.69 31.70 4.66
N ALA A 46 1.87 31.85 3.63
CA ALA A 46 0.58 32.48 3.71
C ALA A 46 -0.48 31.77 2.87
N ASP A 47 -1.75 32.09 3.15
CA ASP A 47 -2.89 31.77 2.29
C ASP A 47 -2.92 30.27 1.89
N PRO A 48 -3.01 29.35 2.87
CA PRO A 48 -2.79 27.94 2.61
C PRO A 48 -3.95 27.31 1.85
N ALA A 49 -3.64 26.70 0.71
CA ALA A 49 -4.53 25.79 -0.01
C ALA A 49 -4.08 24.34 0.24
N ALA A 50 -4.82 23.61 1.08
CA ALA A 50 -4.58 22.21 1.36
C ALA A 50 -5.45 21.30 0.48
N ARG A 51 -4.88 20.18 0.01
CA ARG A 51 -5.56 19.08 -0.71
C ARG A 51 -4.96 17.74 -0.34
N VAL A 52 -5.71 16.66 -0.59
CA VAL A 52 -5.24 15.28 -0.43
C VAL A 52 -5.03 14.67 -1.80
N PHE A 53 -3.80 14.29 -2.11
CA PHE A 53 -3.44 13.58 -3.35
C PHE A 53 -2.59 12.36 -3.02
N ASN A 54 -2.81 11.25 -3.70
CA ASN A 54 -1.99 10.04 -3.58
C ASN A 54 -1.75 9.60 -2.11
N GLY A 55 -2.76 9.77 -1.24
CA GLY A 55 -2.68 9.40 0.17
C GLY A 55 -1.82 10.32 1.06
N ARG A 56 -1.42 11.50 0.57
CA ARG A 56 -0.69 12.54 1.31
C ARG A 56 -1.46 13.86 1.30
N VAL A 57 -1.21 14.69 2.30
CA VAL A 57 -1.67 16.08 2.32
C VAL A 57 -0.63 16.95 1.63
N TYR A 58 -1.07 17.79 0.71
CA TYR A 58 -0.29 18.80 0.00
C TYR A 58 -0.83 20.18 0.34
N VAL A 59 0.05 21.14 0.61
CA VAL A 59 -0.32 22.51 0.98
C VAL A 59 0.48 23.48 0.12
N VAL A 60 -0.20 24.16 -0.79
CA VAL A 60 0.39 25.27 -1.55
C VAL A 60 0.18 26.55 -0.75
N THR A 61 1.21 27.38 -0.67
CA THR A 61 1.19 28.63 0.10
C THR A 61 1.76 29.78 -0.73
N THR A 62 1.19 30.97 -0.58
CA THR A 62 1.87 32.21 -0.98
C THR A 62 3.17 32.36 -0.18
N HIS A 63 4.25 32.69 -0.89
CA HIS A 63 5.54 32.98 -0.26
C HIS A 63 5.64 34.45 0.12
N ASP A 64 5.47 34.73 1.41
CA ASP A 64 5.77 36.05 1.96
C ASP A 64 7.31 36.24 1.97
N GLN A 65 7.81 37.35 1.43
CA GLN A 65 9.23 37.62 1.31
C GLN A 65 9.83 38.14 2.64
N ASP A 66 11.07 37.74 2.92
CA ASP A 66 11.78 38.07 4.17
C ASP A 66 11.77 39.56 4.52
N THR A 67 11.89 40.44 3.52
CA THR A 67 11.95 41.90 3.71
C THR A 67 10.77 42.66 3.13
N GLN A 68 9.64 41.98 2.83
CA GLN A 68 8.50 42.66 2.23
C GLN A 68 7.97 43.78 3.12
N THR A 69 7.58 44.87 2.48
CA THR A 69 6.95 46.05 3.10
C THR A 69 5.48 46.20 2.71
N GLY A 70 4.99 45.32 1.84
CA GLY A 70 3.61 45.21 1.41
C GLY A 70 3.40 43.96 0.57
N TYR A 71 2.14 43.67 0.23
CA TYR A 71 1.78 42.48 -0.54
C TYR A 71 2.15 42.57 -2.03
N ASN A 72 2.48 43.74 -2.57
CA ASN A 72 2.87 43.93 -3.98
C ASN A 72 4.27 43.37 -4.33
N GLU A 73 4.87 42.60 -3.42
CA GLU A 73 6.18 41.95 -3.56
C GLU A 73 6.05 40.42 -3.63
N LEU A 74 4.83 39.87 -3.53
CA LEU A 74 4.54 38.42 -3.56
C LEU A 74 4.52 37.90 -5.00
N VAL A 75 5.45 36.99 -5.34
CA VAL A 75 5.68 36.57 -6.73
C VAL A 75 5.74 35.05 -6.94
N ASP A 76 5.71 34.23 -5.89
CA ASP A 76 5.80 32.78 -6.00
C ASP A 76 5.03 32.01 -4.92
N TYR A 77 4.90 30.70 -5.17
CA TYR A 77 4.25 29.73 -4.28
C TYR A 77 5.22 28.61 -3.87
N TYR A 78 5.22 28.30 -2.57
CA TYR A 78 5.83 27.08 -2.03
C TYR A 78 4.82 25.94 -1.99
N LEU A 79 5.32 24.71 -2.03
CA LEU A 79 4.53 23.50 -1.76
C LEU A 79 5.15 22.70 -0.62
N PHE A 80 4.31 22.28 0.32
CA PHE A 80 4.66 21.35 1.40
C PHE A 80 3.81 20.09 1.33
N SER A 81 4.34 18.95 1.76
CA SER A 81 3.52 17.72 1.90
C SER A 81 3.82 16.92 3.16
N SER A 82 2.80 16.25 3.69
CA SER A 82 2.92 15.37 4.85
C SER A 82 1.99 14.16 4.71
N ASP A 83 2.38 13.04 5.31
CA ASP A 83 1.52 11.86 5.45
C ASP A 83 1.20 11.50 6.92
N ASP A 84 1.73 12.28 7.86
CA ASP A 84 1.57 12.11 9.30
C ASP A 84 1.05 13.36 10.03
N MET A 85 0.87 14.49 9.32
CA MET A 85 0.38 15.80 9.79
C MET A 85 1.35 16.59 10.69
N VAL A 86 2.55 16.09 10.93
CA VAL A 86 3.54 16.71 11.83
C VAL A 86 4.82 17.03 11.07
N ASN A 87 5.38 16.05 10.36
CA ASN A 87 6.60 16.25 9.61
C ASN A 87 6.24 16.64 8.17
N TRP A 88 6.67 17.83 7.77
CA TRP A 88 6.36 18.44 6.48
C TRP A 88 7.61 18.42 5.60
N GLN A 89 7.47 17.83 4.42
CA GLN A 89 8.47 17.90 3.37
C GLN A 89 8.28 19.17 2.55
N ASP A 90 9.32 19.99 2.46
CA ASP A 90 9.39 21.12 1.53
C ASP A 90 9.66 20.63 0.09
N HIS A 91 8.89 21.12 -0.88
CA HIS A 91 9.09 20.85 -2.32
C HIS A 91 9.61 22.10 -3.06
N GLY A 92 9.95 23.15 -2.31
CA GLY A 92 10.44 24.42 -2.82
C GLY A 92 9.36 25.23 -3.55
N ILE A 93 9.84 26.17 -4.37
CA ILE A 93 8.99 27.02 -5.20
C ILE A 93 8.51 26.22 -6.41
N ILE A 94 7.20 25.98 -6.49
CA ILE A 94 6.58 25.22 -7.60
C ILE A 94 6.10 26.11 -8.75
N TRP A 95 5.95 27.41 -8.51
CA TRP A 95 5.53 28.39 -9.52
C TRP A 95 5.90 29.82 -9.11
N ASN A 96 6.36 30.62 -10.08
CA ASN A 96 6.75 32.02 -9.93
C ASN A 96 6.22 32.88 -11.09
N SER A 97 5.50 33.95 -10.77
CA SER A 97 4.83 34.82 -11.74
C SER A 97 5.78 35.55 -12.68
N LYS A 98 7.06 35.71 -12.31
CA LYS A 98 8.08 36.40 -13.10
C LYS A 98 8.76 35.49 -14.13
N THR A 99 8.66 34.17 -13.97
CA THR A 99 9.37 33.21 -14.84
C THR A 99 8.44 32.20 -15.51
N ASN A 100 7.29 31.89 -14.93
CA ASN A 100 6.35 30.88 -15.44
C ASN A 100 5.19 31.45 -16.28
N THR A 101 5.05 32.78 -16.34
CA THR A 101 4.09 33.47 -17.21
C THR A 101 4.63 34.83 -17.66
N ASN A 102 3.98 35.46 -18.65
CA ASN A 102 4.38 36.74 -19.23
C ASN A 102 3.41 37.90 -18.94
N TRP A 103 2.29 37.65 -18.28
CA TRP A 103 1.25 38.65 -18.04
C TRP A 103 1.03 38.96 -16.56
N ALA A 104 1.11 37.97 -15.68
CA ALA A 104 0.94 38.17 -14.24
C ALA A 104 2.19 38.78 -13.60
N ASN A 105 2.01 39.60 -12.58
CA ASN A 105 3.09 40.22 -11.83
C ASN A 105 3.16 39.80 -10.37
N LEU A 106 2.10 39.22 -9.84
CA LEU A 106 1.95 38.81 -8.45
C LEU A 106 1.44 37.37 -8.35
N ALA A 107 1.57 36.79 -7.16
CA ALA A 107 1.18 35.43 -6.83
C ALA A 107 0.44 35.41 -5.47
N TYR A 108 -0.77 35.95 -5.42
CA TYR A 108 -1.57 35.96 -4.18
C TYR A 108 -2.33 34.64 -4.02
N ALA A 109 -2.70 34.25 -2.80
CA ALA A 109 -3.65 33.19 -2.44
C ALA A 109 -3.96 32.15 -3.54
N PRO A 110 -3.15 31.08 -3.67
CA PRO A 110 -3.39 30.04 -4.65
C PRO A 110 -4.57 29.17 -4.23
N ASP A 111 -5.15 28.45 -5.18
CA ASP A 111 -5.83 27.18 -4.89
C ASP A 111 -5.54 26.18 -5.99
N PHE A 112 -5.64 24.89 -5.69
CA PHE A 112 -5.24 23.84 -6.61
C PHE A 112 -6.08 22.58 -6.45
N ILE A 113 -6.21 21.83 -7.54
CA ILE A 113 -6.99 20.60 -7.57
C ILE A 113 -6.50 19.64 -8.67
N GLU A 114 -6.73 18.35 -8.45
CA GLU A 114 -6.49 17.31 -9.45
C GLU A 114 -7.77 17.05 -10.25
N ARG A 115 -7.63 16.86 -11.56
CA ARG A 115 -8.68 16.29 -12.42
C ARG A 115 -8.04 15.57 -13.61
N ASN A 116 -8.49 14.34 -13.88
CA ASN A 116 -8.09 13.55 -15.06
C ASN A 116 -6.57 13.32 -15.19
N GLY A 117 -5.87 13.11 -14.08
CA GLY A 117 -4.42 12.91 -14.02
C GLY A 117 -3.60 14.18 -14.25
N LYS A 118 -4.21 15.36 -14.10
CA LYS A 118 -3.56 16.67 -14.21
C LYS A 118 -3.87 17.51 -12.98
N TYR A 119 -2.93 18.39 -12.64
CA TYR A 119 -3.03 19.30 -11.50
C TYR A 119 -3.18 20.72 -12.00
N TYR A 120 -4.18 21.43 -11.49
CA TYR A 120 -4.54 22.78 -11.91
C TYR A 120 -4.30 23.74 -10.75
N LEU A 121 -3.34 24.65 -10.90
CA LEU A 121 -2.99 25.70 -9.95
C LEU A 121 -3.62 27.02 -10.40
N TYR A 122 -4.59 27.53 -9.66
CA TYR A 122 -5.21 28.82 -9.88
C TYR A 122 -4.42 29.91 -9.17
N PHE A 123 -3.98 30.92 -9.91
CA PHE A 123 -3.06 31.94 -9.42
C PHE A 123 -3.59 33.37 -9.65
N PRO A 124 -3.96 34.10 -8.60
CA PRO A 124 -4.28 35.52 -8.66
C PRO A 124 -3.09 36.43 -8.97
N ASP A 125 -3.28 37.33 -9.95
CA ASP A 125 -2.41 38.49 -10.16
C ASP A 125 -2.92 39.69 -9.34
N GLY A 126 -2.57 39.69 -8.05
CA GLY A 126 -3.06 40.66 -7.09
C GLY A 126 -4.58 40.60 -6.95
N GLY A 127 -5.24 41.76 -6.91
CA GLY A 127 -6.71 41.86 -6.82
C GLY A 127 -7.43 42.00 -8.17
N GLY A 128 -6.74 41.82 -9.30
CA GLY A 128 -7.27 42.20 -10.62
C GLY A 128 -7.78 41.04 -11.48
N SER A 129 -7.19 39.85 -11.34
CA SER A 129 -7.47 38.72 -12.22
C SER A 129 -6.91 37.41 -11.66
N ILE A 130 -7.41 36.27 -12.16
CA ILE A 130 -7.01 34.92 -11.77
C ILE A 130 -6.62 34.14 -13.03
N GLY A 131 -5.41 33.56 -13.03
CA GLY A 131 -4.91 32.63 -14.04
C GLY A 131 -5.04 31.17 -13.60
N VAL A 132 -4.64 30.25 -14.48
CA VAL A 132 -4.54 28.81 -14.19
C VAL A 132 -3.30 28.23 -14.86
N ALA A 133 -2.52 27.45 -14.12
CA ALA A 133 -1.36 26.70 -14.62
C ALA A 133 -1.61 25.20 -14.44
N VAL A 134 -0.98 24.38 -15.29
CA VAL A 134 -1.23 22.93 -15.37
C VAL A 134 0.06 22.15 -15.20
N ALA A 135 0.00 21.05 -14.46
CA ALA A 135 1.11 20.11 -14.26
C ALA A 135 0.66 18.65 -14.33
N ASP A 136 1.63 17.75 -14.48
CA ASP A 136 1.43 16.29 -14.49
C ASP A 136 1.57 15.67 -13.10
N ASN A 137 2.21 16.38 -12.18
CA ASN A 137 2.41 15.99 -10.79
C ASN A 137 2.02 17.16 -9.87
N PRO A 138 1.64 16.90 -8.61
CA PRO A 138 1.28 17.97 -7.69
C PRO A 138 2.45 18.92 -7.40
N GLU A 139 3.69 18.42 -7.47
CA GLU A 139 4.94 19.18 -7.33
C GLU A 139 5.32 19.98 -8.58
N GLY A 140 4.57 19.85 -9.69
CA GLY A 140 4.87 20.51 -10.94
C GLY A 140 5.73 19.67 -11.92
N PRO A 141 6.44 20.31 -12.85
CA PRO A 141 6.45 21.75 -13.11
C PRO A 141 5.11 22.26 -13.67
N TYR A 142 4.67 23.43 -13.23
CA TYR A 142 3.43 24.06 -13.70
C TYR A 142 3.67 24.96 -14.93
N VAL A 143 2.80 24.83 -15.93
CA VAL A 143 2.83 25.61 -17.18
C VAL A 143 1.55 26.42 -17.30
N ASP A 144 1.64 27.72 -17.56
CA ASP A 144 0.48 28.57 -17.94
C ASP A 144 0.10 28.27 -19.40
N PRO A 145 -1.04 27.58 -19.66
CA PRO A 145 -1.44 27.24 -21.01
C PRO A 145 -2.19 28.37 -21.72
N LEU A 146 -2.68 29.38 -20.99
CA LEU A 146 -3.53 30.44 -21.53
C LEU A 146 -2.69 31.65 -21.97
N GLY A 147 -1.66 32.01 -21.20
CA GLY A 147 -0.90 33.24 -21.43
C GLY A 147 -1.73 34.51 -21.25
N HIS A 148 -2.89 34.40 -20.60
CA HIS A 148 -3.78 35.49 -20.19
C HIS A 148 -4.66 35.02 -19.00
N PRO A 149 -5.36 35.93 -18.30
CA PRO A 149 -6.26 35.55 -17.22
C PRO A 149 -7.37 34.57 -17.63
N LEU A 150 -7.74 33.66 -16.73
CA LEU A 150 -8.94 32.82 -16.82
C LEU A 150 -10.20 33.62 -16.41
N VAL A 151 -10.09 34.42 -15.35
CA VAL A 151 -11.14 35.31 -14.85
C VAL A 151 -10.56 36.70 -14.62
N ASP A 152 -11.26 37.73 -15.08
CA ASP A 152 -10.91 39.14 -14.92
C ASP A 152 -12.17 40.04 -14.94
N GLY A 153 -11.98 41.36 -14.96
CA GLY A 153 -13.07 42.34 -14.99
C GLY A 153 -13.99 42.27 -16.22
N SER A 154 -13.58 41.58 -17.29
CA SER A 154 -14.39 41.36 -18.49
C SER A 154 -15.28 40.12 -18.41
N THR A 155 -15.02 39.24 -17.43
CA THR A 155 -15.81 38.01 -17.22
C THR A 155 -17.27 38.37 -16.93
N PRO A 156 -18.26 37.73 -17.60
CA PRO A 156 -19.66 38.07 -17.41
C PRO A 156 -20.09 37.95 -15.93
N ASN A 157 -20.59 39.07 -15.37
CA ASN A 157 -20.92 39.25 -13.95
C ASN A 157 -19.78 38.96 -12.95
N GLY A 158 -18.53 38.86 -13.43
CA GLY A 158 -17.33 38.61 -12.62
C GLY A 158 -16.67 39.87 -12.05
N SER A 159 -16.99 41.06 -12.58
CA SER A 159 -16.42 42.32 -12.10
C SER A 159 -16.86 42.62 -10.66
N VAL A 160 -15.89 42.59 -9.75
CA VAL A 160 -15.99 42.88 -8.32
C VAL A 160 -14.78 43.69 -7.86
N GLN A 161 -14.78 44.19 -6.63
CA GLN A 161 -13.69 45.04 -6.14
C GLN A 161 -12.32 44.35 -6.18
N TRP A 162 -12.23 43.10 -5.70
CA TRP A 162 -11.03 42.27 -5.82
C TRP A 162 -11.38 40.93 -6.47
N ILE A 163 -10.75 40.61 -7.59
CA ILE A 163 -10.86 39.33 -8.31
C ILE A 163 -9.66 38.48 -7.92
N PHE A 164 -9.73 37.86 -6.75
CA PHE A 164 -8.66 37.09 -6.13
C PHE A 164 -9.21 35.95 -5.24
N ASP A 165 -8.34 35.35 -4.43
CA ASP A 165 -8.66 34.30 -3.45
C ASP A 165 -9.56 33.20 -4.05
N PRO A 166 -9.11 32.52 -5.12
CA PRO A 166 -9.84 31.44 -5.73
C PRO A 166 -10.07 30.32 -4.72
N SER A 167 -11.23 29.70 -4.80
CA SER A 167 -11.42 28.34 -4.34
C SER A 167 -12.01 27.51 -5.47
N VAL A 168 -11.29 26.46 -5.86
CA VAL A 168 -11.72 25.51 -6.87
C VAL A 168 -12.31 24.26 -6.21
N PHE A 169 -13.51 23.90 -6.65
CA PHE A 169 -14.26 22.77 -6.11
C PHE A 169 -14.89 21.97 -7.25
N ILE A 170 -14.69 20.66 -7.23
CA ILE A 170 -15.35 19.71 -8.13
C ILE A 170 -16.41 19.00 -7.31
N ASP A 171 -17.67 19.13 -7.72
CA ASP A 171 -18.79 18.46 -7.07
C ASP A 171 -18.83 16.97 -7.46
N ASP A 172 -19.59 16.19 -6.71
CA ASP A 172 -19.72 14.75 -6.92
C ASP A 172 -20.19 14.43 -8.36
N ASP A 173 -21.02 15.29 -8.96
CA ASP A 173 -21.52 15.13 -10.34
C ASP A 173 -20.48 15.44 -11.43
N GLY A 174 -19.27 15.84 -11.04
CA GLY A 174 -18.16 16.21 -11.93
C GLY A 174 -18.17 17.68 -12.36
N GLN A 175 -19.18 18.47 -12.00
CA GLN A 175 -19.18 19.90 -12.31
C GLN A 175 -18.16 20.63 -11.44
N ALA A 176 -17.20 21.28 -12.09
CA ALA A 176 -16.23 22.14 -11.45
C ALA A 176 -16.73 23.58 -11.30
N TYR A 177 -16.37 24.22 -10.19
CA TYR A 177 -16.71 25.59 -9.82
C TYR A 177 -15.47 26.33 -9.34
N LEU A 178 -15.38 27.61 -9.69
CA LEU A 178 -14.40 28.55 -9.17
C LEU A 178 -15.13 29.63 -8.37
N TYR A 179 -14.91 29.66 -7.06
CA TYR A 179 -15.34 30.72 -6.15
C TYR A 179 -14.25 31.77 -6.08
N PHE A 180 -14.60 33.05 -6.08
CA PHE A 180 -13.63 34.15 -6.01
C PHE A 180 -14.30 35.44 -5.56
N GLY A 181 -13.50 36.43 -5.18
CA GLY A 181 -13.98 37.77 -4.88
C GLY A 181 -13.45 38.31 -3.56
N GLY A 182 -13.59 39.61 -3.36
CA GLY A 182 -13.24 40.27 -2.11
C GLY A 182 -13.55 41.76 -2.10
N GLY A 183 -13.25 42.40 -0.97
CA GLY A 183 -13.38 43.85 -0.80
C GLY A 183 -14.69 44.31 -0.16
N GLY A 184 -15.49 43.40 0.39
CA GLY A 184 -16.72 43.72 1.11
C GLY A 184 -17.93 42.89 0.67
N GLU A 185 -19.03 43.00 1.42
CA GLU A 185 -20.31 42.37 1.07
C GLU A 185 -20.74 42.65 -0.37
N GLY A 186 -21.34 41.66 -1.03
CA GLY A 186 -21.78 41.74 -2.42
C GLY A 186 -20.71 41.44 -3.47
N ASN A 187 -19.44 41.25 -3.07
CA ASN A 187 -18.34 40.93 -3.98
C ASN A 187 -18.03 39.43 -4.14
N ALA A 188 -18.69 38.53 -3.40
CA ALA A 188 -18.48 37.09 -3.56
C ALA A 188 -19.09 36.57 -4.87
N ARG A 189 -18.34 35.74 -5.60
CA ARG A 189 -18.75 35.14 -6.88
C ARG A 189 -18.46 33.64 -6.91
N VAL A 190 -19.25 32.93 -7.71
CA VAL A 190 -18.94 31.57 -8.17
C VAL A 190 -19.21 31.47 -9.67
N ILE A 191 -18.31 30.86 -10.43
CA ILE A 191 -18.49 30.58 -11.85
C ILE A 191 -18.26 29.09 -12.12
N LYS A 192 -18.97 28.55 -13.11
CA LYS A 192 -18.72 27.18 -13.56
C LYS A 192 -17.46 27.13 -14.40
N LEU A 193 -16.65 26.10 -14.18
CA LEU A 193 -15.56 25.72 -15.06
C LEU A 193 -16.05 24.65 -16.04
N ASN A 194 -15.49 24.63 -17.25
CA ASN A 194 -15.67 23.51 -18.18
C ASN A 194 -14.78 22.33 -17.75
N ASP A 195 -14.98 21.17 -18.39
CA ASP A 195 -14.27 19.94 -18.04
C ASP A 195 -12.74 20.01 -18.24
N ASP A 196 -12.27 20.95 -19.06
CA ASP A 196 -10.85 21.21 -19.29
C ASP A 196 -10.17 21.93 -18.13
N MET A 197 -10.94 22.45 -17.16
CA MET A 197 -10.51 23.24 -15.98
C MET A 197 -9.78 24.56 -16.31
N ILE A 198 -9.64 24.89 -17.60
CA ILE A 198 -8.92 26.07 -18.11
C ILE A 198 -9.84 27.01 -18.90
N SER A 199 -11.15 26.78 -18.86
CA SER A 199 -12.15 27.69 -19.40
C SER A 199 -13.41 27.73 -18.53
N THR A 200 -14.17 28.82 -18.62
CA THR A 200 -15.40 29.04 -17.84
C THR A 200 -16.66 28.84 -18.68
N SER A 201 -17.78 28.58 -18.01
CA SER A 201 -19.10 28.39 -18.63
C SER A 201 -20.13 29.36 -18.09
N GLY A 202 -20.76 30.12 -18.99
CA GLY A 202 -21.82 31.07 -18.66
C GLY A 202 -21.33 32.31 -17.92
N SER A 203 -22.13 32.79 -16.98
CA SER A 203 -21.90 34.01 -16.21
C SER A 203 -21.63 33.66 -14.75
N ALA A 204 -20.75 34.43 -14.09
CA ALA A 204 -20.56 34.32 -12.65
C ALA A 204 -21.89 34.59 -11.91
N ILE A 205 -22.06 33.93 -10.77
CA ILE A 205 -23.23 34.01 -9.89
C ILE A 205 -22.81 34.79 -8.64
N SER A 206 -23.60 35.79 -8.25
CA SER A 206 -23.36 36.54 -7.01
C SER A 206 -23.84 35.74 -5.80
N LEU A 207 -22.99 35.65 -4.78
CA LEU A 207 -23.30 35.01 -3.50
C LEU A 207 -23.56 36.08 -2.44
N ASN A 208 -24.66 35.94 -1.70
CA ASN A 208 -24.94 36.81 -0.55
C ASN A 208 -24.20 36.27 0.68
N VAL A 209 -23.02 36.82 0.95
CA VAL A 209 -22.14 36.40 2.05
C VAL A 209 -22.04 37.55 3.07
N PRO A 210 -22.58 37.38 4.30
CA PRO A 210 -22.65 38.47 5.27
C PRO A 210 -21.30 38.78 5.89
N ASN A 211 -20.99 40.06 6.05
CA ASN A 211 -19.73 40.63 6.50
C ASN A 211 -18.52 40.13 5.69
N PHE A 212 -18.70 39.79 4.41
CA PHE A 212 -17.66 39.22 3.57
C PHE A 212 -16.49 40.18 3.36
N PHE A 213 -15.27 39.68 3.47
CA PHE A 213 -14.05 40.42 3.13
C PHE A 213 -13.25 39.72 2.02
N GLU A 214 -12.83 38.47 2.24
CA GLU A 214 -11.98 37.68 1.33
C GLU A 214 -11.97 36.17 1.68
N ALA A 215 -11.06 35.39 1.09
CA ALA A 215 -10.75 33.98 1.42
C ALA A 215 -11.94 33.02 1.35
N LEU A 216 -12.70 33.04 0.24
CA LEU A 216 -13.74 32.03 0.00
C LEU A 216 -13.11 30.64 -0.07
N TYR A 217 -13.71 29.66 0.60
CA TYR A 217 -13.31 28.26 0.50
C TYR A 217 -14.53 27.36 0.50
N MET A 218 -14.68 26.54 -0.55
CA MET A 218 -15.77 25.59 -0.69
C MET A 218 -15.28 24.17 -0.40
N HIS A 219 -15.99 23.48 0.50
CA HIS A 219 -15.86 22.03 0.66
C HIS A 219 -17.22 21.38 0.86
N LYS A 220 -17.27 20.06 0.69
CA LYS A 220 -18.48 19.26 0.90
C LYS A 220 -18.23 18.25 1.99
N HIS A 221 -19.12 18.18 2.97
CA HIS A 221 -19.05 17.20 4.05
C HIS A 221 -20.42 16.57 4.25
N ASN A 222 -20.48 15.23 4.21
CA ASN A 222 -21.71 14.45 4.37
C ASN A 222 -22.89 14.95 3.51
N GLY A 223 -22.63 15.25 2.23
CA GLY A 223 -23.63 15.71 1.27
C GLY A 223 -24.03 17.19 1.38
N THR A 224 -23.51 17.94 2.35
CA THR A 224 -23.78 19.38 2.54
C THR A 224 -22.60 20.20 2.03
N TYR A 225 -22.87 21.32 1.35
CA TYR A 225 -21.86 22.27 0.88
C TYR A 225 -21.58 23.30 1.96
N TYR A 226 -20.31 23.54 2.26
CA TYR A 226 -19.83 24.48 3.26
C TYR A 226 -18.99 25.54 2.56
N LEU A 227 -19.48 26.78 2.57
CA LEU A 227 -18.75 27.95 2.09
C LEU A 227 -18.20 28.69 3.30
N SER A 228 -16.90 28.55 3.55
CA SER A 228 -16.17 29.35 4.54
C SER A 228 -15.57 30.61 3.90
N TYR A 229 -15.39 31.66 4.71
CA TYR A 229 -14.88 32.95 4.25
C TYR A 229 -14.34 33.79 5.42
N SER A 230 -13.45 34.73 5.12
CA SER A 230 -12.96 35.72 6.09
C SER A 230 -13.91 36.90 6.20
N SER A 231 -14.30 37.24 7.44
CA SER A 231 -15.17 38.38 7.74
C SER A 231 -14.39 39.69 7.76
N ASP A 232 -15.04 40.84 7.55
CA ASP A 232 -14.42 42.16 7.65
C ASP A 232 -13.90 42.53 9.06
N THR A 233 -13.18 43.66 9.13
CA THR A 233 -12.52 44.13 10.36
C THR A 233 -13.53 44.47 11.46
N SER A 234 -14.72 44.95 11.10
CA SER A 234 -15.79 45.26 12.05
C SER A 234 -16.40 44.00 12.67
N SER A 235 -16.31 42.88 11.95
CA SER A 235 -16.76 41.54 12.38
C SER A 235 -15.64 40.68 12.98
N GLY A 236 -14.42 41.21 12.99
CA GLY A 236 -13.28 40.69 13.74
C GLY A 236 -12.36 39.72 13.00
N MET A 237 -12.27 39.79 11.66
CA MET A 237 -11.30 39.03 10.85
C MET A 237 -11.30 37.53 11.17
N LYS A 238 -12.49 36.92 11.20
CA LYS A 238 -12.74 35.52 11.56
C LYS A 238 -13.06 34.72 10.30
N ILE A 239 -12.76 33.43 10.31
CA ILE A 239 -13.32 32.49 9.33
C ILE A 239 -14.73 32.10 9.78
N ASN A 240 -15.72 32.62 9.06
CA ASN A 240 -17.12 32.23 9.19
C ASN A 240 -17.47 31.20 8.14
N TYR A 241 -18.65 30.56 8.29
CA TYR A 241 -19.15 29.65 7.27
C TYR A 241 -20.67 29.69 7.09
N MET A 242 -21.08 29.29 5.90
CA MET A 242 -22.46 29.07 5.50
C MET A 242 -22.62 27.66 4.96
N THR A 243 -23.81 27.09 5.06
CA THR A 243 -24.13 25.77 4.50
C THR A 243 -25.25 25.84 3.48
N SER A 244 -25.21 24.98 2.46
CA SER A 244 -26.30 24.78 1.50
C SER A 244 -26.42 23.32 1.07
N ASN A 245 -27.54 22.98 0.43
CA ASN A 245 -27.74 21.74 -0.32
C ASN A 245 -27.46 21.92 -1.82
N ASN A 246 -26.97 23.09 -2.23
CA ASN A 246 -26.63 23.42 -3.61
C ASN A 246 -25.32 24.22 -3.62
N PRO A 247 -24.38 23.96 -4.56
CA PRO A 247 -23.07 24.61 -4.55
C PRO A 247 -23.14 26.12 -4.84
N THR A 248 -24.19 26.63 -5.48
CA THR A 248 -24.22 28.03 -5.95
C THR A 248 -25.33 28.89 -5.34
N THR A 249 -26.28 28.30 -4.61
CA THR A 249 -27.46 29.01 -4.10
C THR A 249 -27.90 28.48 -2.74
N GLY A 250 -28.75 29.21 -2.01
CA GLY A 250 -29.41 28.70 -0.80
C GLY A 250 -28.54 28.65 0.46
N PHE A 251 -27.39 29.33 0.47
CA PHE A 251 -26.51 29.36 1.63
C PHE A 251 -27.16 30.02 2.85
N SER A 252 -27.03 29.35 3.99
CA SER A 252 -27.47 29.83 5.30
C SER A 252 -26.25 29.98 6.22
N TYR A 253 -26.08 31.15 6.83
CA TYR A 253 -25.01 31.40 7.80
C TYR A 253 -25.11 30.45 9.01
N ARG A 254 -23.96 29.93 9.48
CA ARG A 254 -23.88 28.95 10.57
C ARG A 254 -22.94 29.33 11.72
N GLY A 255 -22.15 30.40 11.58
CA GLY A 255 -21.29 30.91 12.65
C GLY A 255 -19.82 30.98 12.26
N THR A 256 -18.98 30.98 13.29
CA THR A 256 -17.52 31.06 13.18
C THR A 256 -16.90 29.67 13.27
N VAL A 257 -16.07 29.33 12.28
CA VAL A 257 -15.18 28.17 12.32
C VAL A 257 -13.94 28.50 13.15
N LEU A 258 -13.26 29.60 12.79
CA LEU A 258 -11.99 30.00 13.40
C LEU A 258 -12.02 31.51 13.71
N PRO A 259 -11.93 31.93 14.98
CA PRO A 259 -11.71 33.34 15.35
C PRO A 259 -10.41 33.88 14.74
N ASN A 260 -10.13 35.18 14.88
CA ASN A 260 -8.81 35.68 14.51
C ASN A 260 -7.74 34.92 15.32
N PRO A 261 -6.81 34.20 14.67
CA PRO A 261 -5.96 33.25 15.36
C PRO A 261 -4.97 33.96 16.29
N TRP A 262 -4.41 33.19 17.22
CA TRP A 262 -3.39 33.67 18.15
C TRP A 262 -2.18 34.25 17.40
N GLU A 263 -1.59 35.32 17.93
CA GLU A 263 -0.44 36.03 17.32
C GLU A 263 -0.69 36.47 15.87
N ASN A 264 -1.94 36.73 15.47
CA ASN A 264 -2.29 37.23 14.14
C ASN A 264 -2.54 38.75 14.08
N ASN A 265 -2.37 39.44 15.21
CA ASN A 265 -2.44 40.91 15.32
C ASN A 265 -3.78 41.51 14.87
N PHE A 266 -4.90 40.78 14.99
CA PHE A 266 -6.22 41.22 14.53
C PHE A 266 -6.25 41.61 13.05
N ASN A 267 -5.42 40.94 12.24
CA ASN A 267 -5.23 41.21 10.82
C ASN A 267 -5.88 40.08 9.97
N ASN A 268 -5.65 40.07 8.65
CA ASN A 268 -6.28 39.15 7.71
C ASN A 268 -6.20 37.69 8.13
N ASN A 269 -7.21 36.93 7.72
CA ASN A 269 -7.39 35.52 8.02
C ASN A 269 -7.75 34.80 6.73
N HIS A 270 -7.13 33.65 6.49
CA HIS A 270 -7.28 32.84 5.28
C HIS A 270 -7.23 31.37 5.68
N ALA A 271 -8.06 30.52 5.08
CA ALA A 271 -8.10 29.11 5.46
C ALA A 271 -8.56 28.17 4.35
N SER A 272 -8.12 26.92 4.46
CA SER A 272 -8.66 25.76 3.73
C SER A 272 -8.99 24.62 4.71
N ILE A 273 -9.92 23.75 4.33
CA ILE A 273 -10.45 22.67 5.17
C ILE A 273 -10.43 21.36 4.39
N ILE A 274 -9.82 20.32 4.95
CA ILE A 274 -9.73 19.00 4.32
C ILE A 274 -10.19 17.89 5.25
N ASP A 275 -10.66 16.79 4.67
CA ASP A 275 -10.82 15.50 5.33
C ASP A 275 -9.63 14.60 4.97
N TYR A 276 -8.96 14.03 5.97
CA TYR A 276 -7.80 13.16 5.79
C TYR A 276 -7.71 12.08 6.86
N LYS A 277 -7.56 10.81 6.45
CA LYS A 277 -7.45 9.63 7.33
C LYS A 277 -8.49 9.59 8.46
N GLY A 278 -9.75 9.88 8.11
CA GLY A 278 -10.88 9.81 9.03
C GLY A 278 -11.01 10.99 10.02
N LYS A 279 -10.24 12.07 9.83
CA LYS A 279 -10.33 13.31 10.61
C LYS A 279 -10.44 14.51 9.67
N SER A 280 -10.91 15.63 10.19
CA SER A 280 -10.99 16.90 9.46
C SER A 280 -9.99 17.91 10.04
N TYR A 281 -9.43 18.76 9.18
CA TYR A 281 -8.41 19.72 9.55
C TYR A 281 -8.70 21.08 8.92
N ILE A 282 -8.34 22.14 9.62
CA ILE A 282 -8.29 23.49 9.08
C ILE A 282 -6.83 23.94 8.99
N PHE A 283 -6.44 24.42 7.81
CA PHE A 283 -5.18 25.13 7.59
C PHE A 283 -5.47 26.62 7.58
N TYR A 284 -4.64 27.40 8.25
CA TYR A 284 -4.81 28.85 8.35
C TYR A 284 -3.46 29.54 8.57
N HIS A 285 -3.37 30.87 8.50
CA HIS A 285 -2.14 31.59 8.85
C HIS A 285 -2.23 32.42 10.13
N ASN A 286 -1.08 32.71 10.71
CA ASN A 286 -0.91 33.76 11.72
C ASN A 286 0.40 34.52 11.48
N ARG A 287 0.87 35.30 12.46
CA ARG A 287 2.10 36.10 12.36
C ARG A 287 3.09 35.77 13.48
N VAL A 288 3.01 34.57 14.04
CA VAL A 288 3.85 34.18 15.18
C VAL A 288 5.34 34.31 14.86
N VAL A 289 5.80 33.79 13.72
CA VAL A 289 7.22 33.85 13.33
C VAL A 289 7.65 35.30 13.06
N ALA A 290 6.78 36.10 12.45
CA ALA A 290 7.05 37.50 12.18
C ALA A 290 7.17 38.31 13.49
N ASN A 291 6.24 38.10 14.42
CA ASN A 291 6.26 38.72 15.76
C ASN A 291 7.53 38.31 16.53
N GLU A 292 7.89 37.02 16.49
CA GLU A 292 9.09 36.48 17.15
C GLU A 292 10.39 37.05 16.55
N ARG A 293 10.43 37.30 15.22
CA ARG A 293 11.59 37.88 14.51
C ARG A 293 11.59 39.41 14.48
N GLY A 294 10.57 40.07 15.01
CA GLY A 294 10.40 41.53 14.86
C GLY A 294 10.26 41.98 13.40
N ALA A 295 9.74 41.11 12.54
CA ALA A 295 9.48 41.41 11.13
C ALA A 295 8.24 42.30 10.98
N SER A 296 7.90 42.65 9.74
CA SER A 296 6.73 43.48 9.48
C SER A 296 5.43 42.70 9.72
N THR A 297 4.31 43.43 9.81
CA THR A 297 2.98 42.81 9.89
C THR A 297 2.53 42.13 8.59
N PHE A 298 3.31 42.17 7.52
CA PHE A 298 2.92 41.53 6.26
C PHE A 298 3.35 40.06 6.19
N GLN A 299 4.41 39.66 6.90
CA GLN A 299 4.88 38.28 6.92
C GLN A 299 4.00 37.39 7.79
N ARG A 300 3.66 36.21 7.29
CA ARG A 300 2.76 35.24 7.92
C ARG A 300 3.38 33.84 8.00
N SER A 301 2.69 32.94 8.70
CA SER A 301 3.08 31.53 8.81
C SER A 301 1.85 30.63 8.85
N VAL A 302 1.87 29.54 8.09
CA VAL A 302 0.78 28.57 8.02
C VAL A 302 0.77 27.62 9.22
N ASN A 303 -0.42 27.32 9.70
CA ASN A 303 -0.74 26.49 10.85
C ASN A 303 -1.80 25.46 10.46
N VAL A 304 -1.91 24.38 11.22
CA VAL A 304 -2.94 23.35 11.07
C VAL A 304 -3.51 22.94 12.42
N ASP A 305 -4.83 22.78 12.51
CA ASP A 305 -5.52 22.29 13.70
C ASP A 305 -6.68 21.36 13.33
N LEU A 306 -7.11 20.52 14.29
CA LEU A 306 -8.27 19.65 14.12
C LEU A 306 -9.56 20.47 13.99
N LEU A 307 -10.41 20.03 13.06
CA LEU A 307 -11.78 20.50 12.89
C LEU A 307 -12.74 19.37 13.24
N GLU A 308 -13.80 19.69 13.97
CA GLU A 308 -14.83 18.72 14.34
C GLU A 308 -16.21 19.19 13.93
N TYR A 309 -16.98 18.30 13.32
CA TYR A 309 -18.40 18.51 13.06
C TYR A 309 -19.23 17.97 14.23
N ASN A 310 -20.25 18.74 14.61
CA ASN A 310 -21.35 18.27 15.44
C ASN A 310 -22.23 17.31 14.63
N ALA A 311 -23.02 16.50 15.34
CA ALA A 311 -23.93 15.54 14.73
C ALA A 311 -25.00 16.17 13.82
N ASP A 312 -25.30 17.46 14.00
CA ASP A 312 -26.23 18.22 13.16
C ASP A 312 -25.58 18.86 11.92
N GLY A 313 -24.29 18.58 11.69
CA GLY A 313 -23.50 19.13 10.59
C GLY A 313 -22.92 20.52 10.86
N THR A 314 -23.17 21.15 12.01
CA THR A 314 -22.48 22.40 12.36
C THR A 314 -21.02 22.15 12.75
N ILE A 315 -20.12 23.07 12.45
CA ILE A 315 -18.71 23.00 12.83
C ILE A 315 -18.53 23.50 14.27
N LYS A 316 -17.81 22.75 15.10
CA LYS A 316 -17.32 23.24 16.39
C LYS A 316 -16.24 24.27 16.16
N GLN A 317 -16.31 25.39 16.86
CA GLN A 317 -15.29 26.42 16.76
C GLN A 317 -13.90 25.83 17.09
N VAL A 318 -12.96 26.01 16.18
CA VAL A 318 -11.60 25.46 16.27
C VAL A 318 -10.83 26.14 17.39
N ASN A 319 -10.15 25.34 18.21
CA ASN A 319 -9.25 25.81 19.26
C ASN A 319 -7.82 25.88 18.71
N ALA A 320 -7.56 26.90 17.88
CA ALA A 320 -6.25 27.13 17.29
C ALA A 320 -5.17 27.40 18.35
N GLY A 321 -4.01 26.77 18.22
CA GLY A 321 -2.95 26.91 19.21
C GLY A 321 -1.58 26.45 18.70
N ARG A 322 -0.58 26.56 19.58
CA ARG A 322 0.81 26.11 19.30
C ARG A 322 0.94 24.60 19.12
N ALA A 323 -0.02 23.81 19.64
CA ALA A 323 0.05 22.35 19.64
C ALA A 323 -0.45 21.67 18.34
N GLY A 324 -1.05 22.43 17.42
CA GLY A 324 -1.46 21.95 16.09
C GLY A 324 -2.18 20.59 16.04
N ALA A 325 -1.94 19.86 14.94
CA ALA A 325 -2.51 18.53 14.71
C ALA A 325 -1.69 17.41 15.39
N PRO A 326 -2.33 16.30 15.82
CA PRO A 326 -1.61 15.15 16.35
C PRO A 326 -0.93 14.33 15.23
N GLN A 327 0.21 13.72 15.54
CA GLN A 327 0.89 12.81 14.61
C GLN A 327 0.01 11.58 14.31
N LEU A 328 -0.11 11.22 13.02
CA LEU A 328 -0.91 10.07 12.59
C LEU A 328 -0.12 8.76 12.48
N LYS A 329 1.20 8.83 12.25
CA LYS A 329 2.11 7.68 12.20
C LYS A 329 3.54 8.09 12.50
N THR A 330 4.38 7.16 12.92
CA THR A 330 5.81 7.39 13.12
C THR A 330 6.58 7.48 11.80
N VAL A 331 7.67 8.24 11.78
CA VAL A 331 8.68 8.23 10.71
C VAL A 331 9.57 7.00 10.86
N ASN A 332 9.92 6.33 9.76
CA ASN A 332 10.81 5.16 9.82
C ASN A 332 12.28 5.60 9.71
N ALA A 333 13.07 5.38 10.76
CA ALA A 333 14.50 5.75 10.79
C ALA A 333 15.34 5.07 9.70
N PHE A 334 14.90 3.89 9.24
CA PHE A 334 15.63 3.03 8.32
C PHE A 334 15.28 3.28 6.85
N ASN A 335 14.29 4.12 6.55
CA ASN A 335 14.06 4.61 5.21
C ASN A 335 15.02 5.77 4.90
N ILE A 336 15.20 6.08 3.61
CA ILE A 336 15.79 7.36 3.22
C ILE A 336 14.79 8.46 3.59
N ASN A 337 15.18 9.33 4.51
CA ASN A 337 14.44 10.50 4.92
C ASN A 337 15.07 11.72 4.26
N GLN A 338 14.28 12.46 3.48
CA GLN A 338 14.70 13.72 2.89
C GLN A 338 15.01 14.72 4.01
N ALA A 339 16.08 15.51 3.87
CA ALA A 339 16.51 16.43 4.91
C ALA A 339 15.59 17.64 5.03
N GLU A 340 14.92 18.00 3.94
CA GLU A 340 13.86 19.00 3.88
C GLU A 340 12.51 18.52 4.41
N MET A 341 12.48 17.36 5.10
CA MET A 341 11.31 16.84 5.81
C MET A 341 11.52 16.93 7.33
N PHE A 342 10.78 17.83 7.97
CA PHE A 342 10.94 18.15 9.40
C PHE A 342 9.65 18.66 10.05
N ASP A 343 9.59 18.64 11.38
CA ASP A 343 8.53 19.26 12.23
C ASP A 343 8.95 20.65 12.71
N GLU A 344 10.23 20.79 13.09
CA GLU A 344 10.80 22.07 13.53
C GLU A 344 12.20 22.26 12.97
N GLU A 345 12.57 23.52 12.77
CA GLU A 345 13.86 23.90 12.23
C GLU A 345 14.33 25.25 12.79
N ASN A 346 15.64 25.50 12.71
CA ASN A 346 16.23 26.79 13.05
C ASN A 346 17.46 27.07 12.20
N GLY A 347 17.44 28.22 11.51
CA GLY A 347 18.59 28.77 10.78
C GLY A 347 18.83 28.18 9.40
N ILE A 348 18.11 27.12 9.01
CA ILE A 348 18.26 26.47 7.70
C ILE A 348 17.66 27.30 6.56
N GLU A 349 18.16 27.04 5.34
CA GLU A 349 17.55 27.45 4.07
C GLU A 349 17.39 26.22 3.17
N THR A 350 16.52 26.27 2.15
CA THR A 350 16.35 25.18 1.17
C THR A 350 16.75 25.63 -0.23
N GLU A 351 17.36 24.73 -1.01
CA GLU A 351 17.70 24.97 -2.42
C GLU A 351 17.61 23.68 -3.25
N ASN A 352 17.61 23.81 -4.58
CA ASN A 352 17.65 22.65 -5.48
C ASN A 352 19.02 21.98 -5.44
N ALA A 353 19.01 20.65 -5.24
CA ALA A 353 20.19 19.82 -5.35
C ALA A 353 20.42 19.39 -6.81
N SER A 354 21.68 19.34 -7.23
CA SER A 354 22.09 18.76 -8.52
C SER A 354 21.76 17.27 -8.67
N ASP A 355 21.49 16.57 -7.56
CA ASP A 355 20.97 15.20 -7.53
C ASP A 355 19.49 15.10 -7.96
N GLY A 356 18.82 16.23 -8.26
CA GLY A 356 17.44 16.28 -8.75
C GLY A 356 16.37 16.33 -7.65
N THR A 357 16.77 16.61 -6.40
CA THR A 357 15.91 16.77 -5.23
C THR A 357 16.03 18.19 -4.66
N LEU A 358 15.41 18.47 -3.51
CA LEU A 358 15.75 19.63 -2.69
C LEU A 358 16.86 19.24 -1.69
N ASN A 359 17.53 20.23 -1.10
CA ASN A 359 18.42 20.04 0.04
C ASN A 359 18.26 21.18 1.05
N ILE A 360 18.69 20.95 2.28
CA ILE A 360 18.83 22.01 3.28
C ILE A 360 20.28 22.52 3.30
N MET A 361 20.44 23.83 3.47
CA MET A 361 21.71 24.50 3.73
C MET A 361 21.81 24.78 5.22
N MET A 362 22.92 24.40 5.85
CA MET A 362 23.11 24.54 7.29
C MET A 362 24.48 25.14 7.62
N GLY A 363 24.48 26.13 8.50
CA GLY A 363 25.65 26.72 9.15
C GLY A 363 25.83 26.24 10.59
N THR A 364 26.91 26.69 11.24
CA THR A 364 27.21 26.32 12.63
C THR A 364 26.08 26.73 13.58
N GLY A 365 25.48 25.75 14.26
CA GLY A 365 24.41 25.92 15.23
C GLY A 365 23.00 25.71 14.68
N ASP A 366 22.85 25.63 13.36
CA ASP A 366 21.56 25.39 12.71
C ASP A 366 21.11 23.94 12.93
N TRP A 367 19.80 23.70 12.95
CA TRP A 367 19.26 22.37 13.18
C TRP A 367 17.88 22.16 12.55
N ILE A 368 17.56 20.89 12.31
CA ILE A 368 16.20 20.40 12.08
C ILE A 368 15.81 19.37 13.15
N LYS A 369 14.52 19.21 13.38
CA LYS A 369 13.90 18.20 14.25
C LYS A 369 12.88 17.41 13.42
N VAL A 370 12.98 16.09 13.48
CA VAL A 370 11.96 15.18 12.96
C VAL A 370 11.31 14.47 14.13
N SER A 371 9.99 14.56 14.22
CA SER A 371 9.21 14.07 15.36
C SER A 371 8.74 12.64 15.16
N GLY A 372 8.79 11.86 16.23
CA GLY A 372 8.29 10.48 16.24
C GLY A 372 9.04 9.54 15.28
N VAL A 373 10.36 9.63 15.22
CA VAL A 373 11.21 8.72 14.44
C VAL A 373 11.34 7.39 15.17
N ASN A 374 10.90 6.32 14.52
CA ASN A 374 10.91 4.96 15.04
C ASN A 374 12.20 4.23 14.62
N PHE A 375 13.06 4.00 15.60
CA PHE A 375 14.31 3.25 15.50
C PHE A 375 14.16 1.77 15.83
N GLY A 376 12.94 1.29 16.08
CA GLY A 376 12.66 -0.09 16.45
C GLY A 376 13.55 -0.54 17.61
N ASN A 377 14.43 -1.50 17.34
CA ASN A 377 15.28 -2.10 18.36
C ASN A 377 16.71 -1.54 18.40
N GLY A 378 17.11 -0.60 17.53
CA GLY A 378 18.48 -0.09 17.59
C GLY A 378 19.15 0.34 16.29
N ALA A 379 19.15 1.62 15.91
CA ALA A 379 20.14 2.12 14.96
C ALA A 379 21.54 2.09 15.57
N GLN A 380 22.55 1.76 14.76
CA GLN A 380 23.97 1.71 15.14
C GLN A 380 24.85 2.56 14.24
N GLU A 381 24.32 3.02 13.12
CA GLU A 381 25.01 3.79 12.11
C GLU A 381 24.07 4.87 11.56
N LEU A 382 24.67 5.93 11.02
CA LEU A 382 23.97 6.95 10.27
C LEU A 382 24.67 7.14 8.92
N LYS A 383 23.88 7.08 7.86
CA LYS A 383 24.25 7.51 6.51
C LYS A 383 23.62 8.86 6.23
N LEU A 384 24.37 9.73 5.58
CA LEU A 384 23.83 10.97 5.06
C LEU A 384 24.44 11.33 3.71
N ARG A 385 23.69 12.07 2.89
CA ARG A 385 24.12 12.61 1.61
C ARG A 385 24.35 14.11 1.77
N ALA A 386 25.60 14.53 1.69
CA ALA A 386 25.96 15.92 1.92
C ALA A 386 26.96 16.44 0.89
N ALA A 387 27.10 17.76 0.85
CA ALA A 387 28.06 18.49 0.03
C ALA A 387 28.69 19.64 0.82
N THR A 388 30.01 19.79 0.72
CA THR A 388 30.81 20.87 1.36
C THR A 388 32.17 20.97 0.67
N ASP A 389 32.81 22.15 0.70
CA ASP A 389 34.14 22.41 0.10
C ASP A 389 35.26 22.60 1.14
N THR A 390 34.92 22.52 2.44
CA THR A 390 35.83 22.80 3.55
C THR A 390 35.79 21.74 4.65
N GLY A 391 34.87 20.78 4.54
CA GLY A 391 34.56 19.82 5.59
C GLY A 391 33.71 20.43 6.71
N SER A 392 32.94 19.58 7.39
CA SER A 392 32.00 19.97 8.46
C SER A 392 31.75 18.78 9.39
N SER A 393 30.87 18.94 10.37
CA SER A 393 30.25 17.81 11.07
C SER A 393 28.81 18.12 11.47
N LEU A 394 28.05 17.08 11.77
CA LEU A 394 26.64 17.14 12.15
C LEU A 394 26.42 16.29 13.41
N ASP A 395 25.80 16.88 14.43
CA ASP A 395 25.38 16.19 15.65
C ASP A 395 24.01 15.56 15.46
N VAL A 396 23.84 14.33 15.96
CA VAL A 396 22.55 13.66 16.14
C VAL A 396 22.18 13.75 17.61
N ILE A 397 21.04 14.35 17.94
CA ILE A 397 20.58 14.57 19.31
C ILE A 397 19.16 14.05 19.44
N LEU A 398 18.84 13.33 20.52
CA LEU A 398 17.52 12.72 20.73
C LEU A 398 16.70 13.50 21.75
N ASP A 399 15.39 13.55 21.50
CA ASP A 399 14.29 14.03 22.34
C ASP A 399 14.31 15.52 22.69
N ARG A 400 15.48 16.08 23.03
CA ARG A 400 15.64 17.48 23.39
C ARG A 400 16.95 18.00 22.83
N LEU A 401 16.89 19.15 22.14
CA LEU A 401 18.05 19.79 21.51
C LEU A 401 19.25 20.03 22.44
N ASN A 402 19.01 20.21 23.74
CA ASN A 402 20.06 20.44 24.73
C ASN A 402 20.67 19.15 25.33
N ASN A 403 20.19 17.97 24.94
CA ASN A 403 20.82 16.71 25.28
C ASN A 403 22.20 16.61 24.61
N SER A 404 23.10 15.81 25.19
CA SER A 404 24.37 15.50 24.56
C SER A 404 24.14 14.72 23.24
N PRO A 405 24.89 15.01 22.17
CA PRO A 405 24.79 14.25 20.94
C PRO A 405 25.03 12.76 21.16
N VAL A 406 24.17 11.92 20.59
CA VAL A 406 24.33 10.46 20.57
C VAL A 406 25.30 10.01 19.48
N ALA A 407 25.56 10.88 18.50
CA ALA A 407 26.62 10.74 17.52
C ALA A 407 26.99 12.11 16.95
N THR A 408 28.22 12.22 16.44
CA THR A 408 28.65 13.31 15.56
C THR A 408 29.24 12.66 14.32
N ILE A 409 28.74 13.04 13.15
CA ILE A 409 29.24 12.55 11.86
C ILE A 409 30.11 13.63 11.22
N ASP A 410 31.35 13.26 10.90
CA ASP A 410 32.23 14.10 10.10
C ASP A 410 31.77 14.07 8.64
N ILE A 411 31.65 15.26 8.05
CA ILE A 411 31.32 15.47 6.65
C ILE A 411 32.59 15.93 5.97
N ASN A 412 33.27 15.02 5.27
CA ASN A 412 34.51 15.34 4.58
C ASN A 412 34.27 16.33 3.43
N ASP A 413 35.31 17.08 3.05
CA ASP A 413 35.31 17.91 1.83
C ASP A 413 34.92 17.03 0.62
N THR A 414 33.78 17.37 0.01
CA THR A 414 33.22 16.62 -1.11
C THR A 414 33.67 17.20 -2.46
N GLY A 415 34.41 18.31 -2.46
CA GLY A 415 34.90 19.01 -3.64
C GLY A 415 33.96 20.13 -4.13
N GLY A 416 32.91 20.48 -3.38
CA GLY A 416 32.01 21.57 -3.73
C GLY A 416 30.59 21.45 -3.16
N TRP A 417 29.88 22.58 -3.09
CA TRP A 417 28.52 22.73 -2.53
C TRP A 417 27.40 21.97 -3.26
N GLN A 418 27.67 21.51 -4.48
CA GLN A 418 26.76 20.71 -5.30
C GLN A 418 27.45 19.41 -5.77
N THR A 419 28.60 19.09 -5.15
CA THR A 419 29.32 17.82 -5.35
C THR A 419 28.97 16.91 -4.20
N TRP A 420 28.06 15.99 -4.42
CA TRP A 420 27.44 15.23 -3.35
C TRP A 420 28.20 13.94 -3.04
N GLN A 421 28.40 13.64 -1.76
CA GLN A 421 28.97 12.37 -1.29
C GLN A 421 28.14 11.80 -0.13
N THR A 422 28.08 10.47 -0.06
CA THR A 422 27.45 9.78 1.07
C THR A 422 28.48 9.56 2.16
N GLN A 423 28.23 10.14 3.34
CA GLN A 423 29.04 9.97 4.53
C GLN A 423 28.40 8.93 5.45
N LEU A 424 29.21 8.17 6.17
CA LEU A 424 28.78 7.12 7.09
C LEU A 424 29.51 7.29 8.42
N THR A 425 28.79 7.19 9.53
CA THR A 425 29.39 7.09 10.87
C THR A 425 28.71 6.00 11.69
N ALA A 426 29.46 5.41 12.61
CA ALA A 426 28.90 4.61 13.69
C ALA A 426 28.34 5.54 14.78
N LEU A 427 27.22 5.16 15.38
CA LEU A 427 26.64 5.86 16.52
C LEU A 427 27.40 5.49 17.80
N ASN A 428 27.53 6.43 18.75
CA ASN A 428 28.25 6.16 20.00
C ASN A 428 27.54 5.11 20.88
N THR A 429 26.22 4.98 20.68
CA THR A 429 25.38 3.97 21.30
C THR A 429 24.32 3.50 20.31
N THR A 430 23.77 2.32 20.54
CA THR A 430 22.56 1.86 19.84
C THR A 430 21.36 2.73 20.25
N ILE A 431 20.61 3.27 19.28
CA ILE A 431 19.43 4.11 19.48
C ILE A 431 18.18 3.30 19.17
N SER A 432 17.28 3.06 20.13
CA SER A 432 16.09 2.21 19.97
C SER A 432 14.82 2.91 20.43
N GLY A 433 13.65 2.49 19.94
CA GLY A 433 12.37 3.08 20.32
C GLY A 433 11.97 4.24 19.42
N VAL A 434 10.99 5.03 19.86
CA VAL A 434 10.50 6.20 19.14
C VAL A 434 11.07 7.44 19.81
N HIS A 435 11.74 8.29 19.04
CA HIS A 435 12.38 9.51 19.52
C HIS A 435 12.13 10.67 18.57
N ASP A 436 12.13 11.88 19.11
CA ASP A 436 12.35 13.06 18.28
C ASP A 436 13.85 13.16 17.98
N VAL A 437 14.19 13.47 16.73
CA VAL A 437 15.57 13.46 16.24
C VAL A 437 15.95 14.85 15.78
N TYR A 438 16.93 15.43 16.44
CA TYR A 438 17.56 16.67 16.04
C TYR A 438 18.85 16.38 15.27
N LEU A 439 18.99 17.02 14.12
CA LEU A 439 20.23 17.06 13.34
C LEU A 439 20.79 18.48 13.42
N ARG A 440 21.91 18.68 14.10
CA ARG A 440 22.50 20.02 14.34
C ARG A 440 23.86 20.16 13.67
N ALA A 441 24.03 21.19 12.86
CA ALA A 441 25.26 21.46 12.14
C ALA A 441 26.33 22.10 13.04
N ASN A 442 27.56 21.59 12.98
CA ASN A 442 28.73 22.20 13.62
C ASN A 442 29.56 23.04 12.64
N GLY A 443 29.29 22.90 11.35
CA GLY A 443 29.94 23.64 10.27
C GLY A 443 29.05 23.77 9.05
N TRP A 444 29.58 24.44 8.04
CA TRP A 444 28.90 24.78 6.80
C TRP A 444 28.82 23.58 5.85
N HIS A 445 27.59 23.16 5.52
CA HIS A 445 27.34 22.10 4.55
C HIS A 445 25.90 22.12 4.01
N ASN A 446 25.70 21.46 2.88
CA ASN A 446 24.38 21.09 2.39
C ASN A 446 24.07 19.64 2.78
N LEU A 447 22.83 19.36 3.20
CA LEU A 447 22.33 18.03 3.53
C LEU A 447 21.11 17.72 2.65
N ASN A 448 21.15 16.61 1.91
CA ASN A 448 20.10 16.18 0.99
C ASN A 448 19.18 15.15 1.65
N TRP A 449 19.74 14.04 2.14
CA TRP A 449 18.97 13.01 2.84
C TRP A 449 19.80 12.34 3.93
N TYR A 450 19.12 11.66 4.85
CA TYR A 450 19.73 10.82 5.87
C TYR A 450 18.97 9.49 6.06
N GLN A 451 19.69 8.48 6.54
CA GLN A 451 19.15 7.15 6.81
C GLN A 451 19.94 6.53 7.97
N PHE A 452 19.26 6.06 9.00
CA PHE A 452 19.92 5.26 10.03
C PHE A 452 20.06 3.82 9.56
N THR A 453 21.18 3.19 9.92
CA THR A 453 21.44 1.76 9.69
C THR A 453 21.91 1.10 10.98
N GLY A 454 22.05 -0.21 10.99
CA GLY A 454 22.43 -0.99 12.17
C GLY A 454 21.58 -2.24 12.30
N SER A 455 21.89 -3.06 13.31
CA SER A 455 21.12 -4.27 13.61
C SER A 455 19.64 -4.00 13.99
N GLY A 456 19.23 -2.73 14.00
CA GLY A 456 17.86 -2.21 14.07
C GLY A 456 17.01 -2.32 12.81
N GLY A 457 17.48 -2.94 11.73
CA GLY A 457 16.59 -3.79 10.92
C GLY A 457 16.14 -4.99 11.77
N ASN A 458 15.36 -4.73 12.83
CA ASN A 458 14.99 -5.63 13.93
C ASN A 458 16.15 -6.41 14.61
N ALA A 459 16.55 -5.96 15.83
CA ALA A 459 16.56 -6.72 17.10
C ALA A 459 17.89 -6.92 17.92
N GLY A 460 17.77 -7.04 19.28
CA GLY A 460 18.64 -7.85 20.19
C GLY A 460 18.83 -7.40 21.66
N SER A 461 18.45 -8.25 22.64
CA SER A 461 18.61 -8.10 24.12
C SER A 461 19.24 -9.37 24.72
N SER A 462 19.78 -9.40 25.95
CA SER A 462 20.19 -10.68 26.59
C SER A 462 19.00 -11.57 26.98
N SER A 463 17.80 -11.00 26.94
CA SER A 463 16.52 -11.68 27.14
C SER A 463 15.53 -11.28 26.06
N LEU A 464 14.99 -12.25 25.35
CA LEU A 464 13.91 -12.11 24.38
C LEU A 464 12.59 -12.53 25.04
N ALA A 465 11.58 -11.68 25.00
CA ALA A 465 10.23 -12.02 25.47
C ALA A 465 9.21 -11.90 24.33
N VAL A 466 8.33 -12.89 24.20
CA VAL A 466 7.35 -12.99 23.11
C VAL A 466 5.99 -13.34 23.69
N GLU A 467 4.99 -12.51 23.37
CA GLU A 467 3.59 -12.79 23.70
C GLU A 467 3.04 -13.78 22.67
N LEU A 468 2.63 -14.98 23.08
CA LEU A 468 2.28 -16.02 22.11
C LEU A 468 1.03 -15.68 21.29
N GLU A 469 0.15 -14.81 21.78
CA GLU A 469 -0.99 -14.32 21.02
C GLU A 469 -0.61 -13.40 19.86
N SER A 470 0.58 -12.77 19.89
CA SER A 470 1.06 -11.97 18.76
C SER A 470 1.36 -12.86 17.54
N LEU A 471 1.63 -14.15 17.76
CA LEU A 471 1.93 -15.15 16.74
C LEU A 471 0.66 -15.81 16.15
N SER A 472 -0.52 -15.27 16.46
CA SER A 472 -1.80 -15.82 16.00
C SER A 472 -2.01 -15.76 14.48
N GLY A 473 -1.17 -15.00 13.76
CA GLY A 473 -1.13 -14.95 12.30
C GLY A 473 -0.39 -16.12 11.63
N GLN A 474 0.32 -16.95 12.38
CA GLN A 474 1.13 -18.03 11.80
C GLN A 474 0.27 -19.16 11.22
N ASN A 475 0.68 -19.69 10.06
CA ASN A 475 -0.04 -20.72 9.30
C ASN A 475 -0.36 -22.02 10.08
N ARG A 476 0.41 -22.32 11.13
CA ARG A 476 0.23 -23.53 11.97
C ARG A 476 -0.45 -23.22 13.32
N PHE A 477 -0.89 -21.98 13.56
CA PHE A 477 -1.47 -21.56 14.83
C PHE A 477 -2.74 -22.34 15.19
N SER A 478 -3.69 -22.49 14.25
CA SER A 478 -4.93 -23.27 14.46
C SER A 478 -4.62 -24.75 14.78
N PRO A 479 -5.26 -25.39 15.79
CA PRO A 479 -6.47 -24.97 16.48
C PRO A 479 -6.24 -24.18 17.78
N LEU A 480 -5.05 -23.64 18.04
CA LEU A 480 -4.90 -22.69 19.14
C LEU A 480 -5.81 -21.49 18.88
N SER A 481 -6.37 -20.92 19.95
CA SER A 481 -7.16 -19.70 19.86
C SER A 481 -6.70 -18.70 20.90
N VAL A 482 -6.76 -17.42 20.55
CA VAL A 482 -6.49 -16.33 21.49
C VAL A 482 -7.70 -16.12 22.39
N LYS A 483 -7.47 -16.11 23.70
CA LYS A 483 -8.47 -15.83 24.74
C LYS A 483 -8.04 -14.64 25.57
N SER A 484 -8.97 -14.13 26.39
CA SER A 484 -8.73 -13.02 27.30
C SER A 484 -8.87 -13.45 28.75
N ASP A 485 -7.94 -13.02 29.59
CA ASP A 485 -7.94 -13.21 31.04
C ASP A 485 -7.09 -12.10 31.66
N GLY A 486 -7.64 -11.37 32.64
CA GLY A 486 -6.96 -10.22 33.24
C GLY A 486 -5.69 -10.57 34.03
N GLY A 487 -5.42 -11.85 34.28
CA GLY A 487 -4.18 -12.32 34.90
C GLY A 487 -3.06 -12.70 33.91
N ALA A 488 -3.34 -12.74 32.61
CA ALA A 488 -2.34 -12.95 31.56
C ALA A 488 -1.59 -11.65 31.22
N SER A 489 -0.36 -11.73 30.67
CA SER A 489 0.32 -10.57 30.07
C SER A 489 -0.59 -9.95 29.03
N ASN A 490 -0.71 -8.61 29.06
CA ASN A 490 -1.56 -7.85 28.13
C ASN A 490 -3.03 -8.33 28.07
N GLY A 491 -3.49 -9.08 29.07
CA GLY A 491 -4.86 -9.58 29.17
C GLY A 491 -5.24 -10.65 28.15
N LYS A 492 -4.27 -11.28 27.46
CA LYS A 492 -4.51 -12.29 26.43
C LYS A 492 -3.56 -13.48 26.56
N TYR A 493 -3.99 -14.62 26.03
CA TYR A 493 -3.21 -15.85 26.01
C TYR A 493 -3.69 -16.77 24.88
N ILE A 494 -2.93 -17.83 24.60
CA ILE A 494 -3.31 -18.87 23.67
C ILE A 494 -3.70 -20.13 24.43
N GLU A 495 -4.74 -20.81 23.96
CA GLU A 495 -5.10 -22.14 24.44
C GLU A 495 -5.53 -23.00 23.27
N TRP A 496 -5.34 -24.31 23.40
CA TRP A 496 -6.11 -25.25 22.60
C TRP A 496 -7.51 -25.37 23.25
N PRO A 497 -8.59 -24.90 22.59
CA PRO A 497 -9.88 -24.77 23.26
C PRO A 497 -10.41 -26.10 23.78
N ASN A 498 -10.72 -26.12 25.08
CA ASN A 498 -11.40 -27.25 25.71
C ASN A 498 -12.86 -27.29 25.23
N ASN A 499 -13.27 -28.41 24.65
CA ASN A 499 -14.64 -28.60 24.13
C ASN A 499 -15.50 -29.52 25.01
N GLY A 500 -15.08 -29.78 26.25
CA GLY A 500 -15.73 -30.70 27.18
C GLY A 500 -15.38 -32.18 26.99
N SER A 501 -14.44 -32.50 26.08
CA SER A 501 -13.86 -33.84 25.90
C SER A 501 -12.35 -33.72 26.07
N HIS A 502 -11.71 -34.58 26.86
CA HIS A 502 -10.24 -34.57 27.04
C HIS A 502 -9.54 -34.85 25.71
N GLN A 503 -8.88 -33.84 25.12
CA GLN A 503 -8.21 -33.95 23.82
C GLN A 503 -6.71 -34.08 24.01
N VAL A 504 -6.10 -35.03 23.28
CA VAL A 504 -4.66 -35.27 23.35
C VAL A 504 -4.08 -35.43 21.95
N LEU A 505 -3.04 -34.65 21.62
CA LEU A 505 -2.14 -34.92 20.50
C LEU A 505 -1.03 -35.85 20.99
N SER A 506 -1.05 -37.12 20.58
CA SER A 506 -0.17 -38.14 21.15
C SER A 506 1.30 -38.06 20.70
N SER A 507 1.55 -37.46 19.54
CA SER A 507 2.87 -37.43 18.90
C SER A 507 3.14 -36.06 18.25
N PRO A 508 4.28 -35.42 18.53
CA PRO A 508 4.63 -34.13 17.95
C PRO A 508 5.25 -34.27 16.55
N SER A 509 5.12 -33.24 15.73
CA SER A 509 5.69 -33.14 14.37
C SER A 509 5.90 -31.68 13.99
N ASN A 510 6.94 -31.37 13.22
CA ASN A 510 7.18 -30.02 12.68
C ASN A 510 6.06 -29.55 11.73
N SER A 511 5.28 -30.48 11.17
CA SER A 511 4.12 -30.21 10.32
C SER A 511 2.79 -30.20 11.07
N ALA A 512 2.78 -30.46 12.38
CA ALA A 512 1.55 -30.51 13.17
C ALA A 512 0.92 -29.12 13.32
N SER A 513 -0.41 -29.09 13.31
CA SER A 513 -1.21 -27.89 13.55
C SER A 513 -1.42 -27.65 15.05
N GLY A 514 -1.62 -26.41 15.46
CA GLY A 514 -1.69 -25.99 16.86
C GLY A 514 -0.32 -25.63 17.42
N GLN A 515 0.50 -24.98 16.59
CA GLN A 515 1.89 -24.66 16.85
C GLN A 515 2.14 -23.15 16.67
N VAL A 516 3.00 -22.61 17.52
CA VAL A 516 3.65 -21.31 17.35
C VAL A 516 5.16 -21.51 17.19
N ALA A 517 5.77 -20.75 16.29
CA ALA A 517 7.20 -20.74 16.03
C ALA A 517 7.77 -19.36 16.38
N ILE A 518 8.71 -19.32 17.32
CA ILE A 518 9.45 -18.12 17.68
C ILE A 518 10.79 -18.19 16.97
N LYS A 519 10.94 -17.41 15.90
CA LYS A 519 12.22 -17.26 15.18
C LYS A 519 13.07 -16.22 15.90
N PHE A 520 14.30 -16.58 16.24
CA PHE A 520 15.20 -15.69 16.97
C PHE A 520 16.65 -15.91 16.54
N ASN A 521 17.47 -14.87 16.63
CA ASN A 521 18.91 -14.99 16.40
C ASN A 521 19.66 -14.87 17.72
N VAL A 522 20.76 -15.63 17.87
CA VAL A 522 21.74 -15.42 18.94
C VAL A 522 23.07 -14.97 18.36
N SER A 523 23.65 -13.91 18.92
CA SER A 523 24.81 -13.23 18.32
C SER A 523 26.13 -13.98 18.47
N GLN A 524 26.18 -14.97 19.36
CA GLN A 524 27.34 -15.84 19.58
C GLN A 524 26.88 -17.14 20.23
N THR A 525 27.71 -18.18 20.14
CA THR A 525 27.40 -19.46 20.77
C THR A 525 27.22 -19.31 22.28
N THR A 526 26.05 -19.68 22.81
CA THR A 526 25.68 -19.46 24.22
C THR A 526 24.69 -20.50 24.74
N ASN A 527 24.44 -20.50 26.05
CA ASN A 527 23.35 -21.26 26.65
C ASN A 527 22.08 -20.40 26.65
N VAL A 528 20.94 -20.94 26.22
CA VAL A 528 19.67 -20.21 26.17
C VAL A 528 18.66 -20.81 27.15
N GLY A 529 18.29 -20.07 28.19
CA GLY A 529 17.30 -20.46 29.18
C GLY A 529 15.87 -20.15 28.72
N PHE A 530 15.02 -21.17 28.62
CA PHE A 530 13.62 -21.09 28.20
C PHE A 530 12.65 -21.12 29.39
N ASN A 531 11.88 -20.04 29.55
CA ASN A 531 10.82 -19.89 30.55
C ASN A 531 9.51 -19.47 29.87
N MET A 532 8.40 -19.67 30.56
CA MET A 532 7.07 -19.28 30.07
C MET A 532 6.17 -18.80 31.22
N LEU A 533 5.27 -17.85 30.96
CA LEU A 533 4.11 -17.57 31.79
C LEU A 533 2.94 -18.44 31.32
N ALA A 534 2.39 -19.26 32.21
CA ALA A 534 1.32 -20.19 31.89
C ALA A 534 0.36 -20.39 33.07
N SER A 535 -0.85 -20.85 32.79
CA SER A 535 -1.82 -21.31 33.79
C SER A 535 -2.21 -22.76 33.49
N LEU A 536 -1.72 -23.69 34.31
CA LEU A 536 -1.84 -25.14 34.17
C LEU A 536 -2.56 -25.69 35.42
N ALA A 537 -3.89 -25.72 35.39
CA ALA A 537 -4.73 -26.00 36.55
C ALA A 537 -4.84 -27.50 36.88
N GLY A 538 -4.62 -28.39 35.90
CA GLY A 538 -4.60 -29.84 36.09
C GLY A 538 -3.28 -30.45 35.64
N GLY A 539 -2.53 -31.02 36.60
CA GLY A 539 -1.15 -31.46 36.37
C GLY A 539 -0.95 -32.57 35.33
N TYR A 540 -2.03 -33.14 34.81
CA TYR A 540 -2.04 -34.24 33.83
C TYR A 540 -2.87 -33.95 32.57
N ASP A 541 -3.61 -32.84 32.49
CA ASP A 541 -4.40 -32.47 31.31
C ASP A 541 -3.98 -31.14 30.67
N ASP A 542 -3.05 -30.40 31.28
CA ASP A 542 -2.57 -29.12 30.75
C ASP A 542 -1.10 -29.21 30.28
N SER A 543 -0.85 -29.96 29.21
CA SER A 543 0.51 -30.19 28.67
C SER A 543 0.72 -29.69 27.24
N PHE A 544 2.00 -29.50 26.87
CA PHE A 544 2.41 -29.10 25.53
C PHE A 544 3.78 -29.70 25.13
N TYR A 545 4.11 -29.64 23.85
CA TYR A 545 5.41 -30.00 23.31
C TYR A 545 6.22 -28.74 22.95
N TYR A 546 7.55 -28.83 22.98
CA TYR A 546 8.42 -27.81 22.44
C TYR A 546 9.70 -28.38 21.82
N GLN A 547 10.33 -27.64 20.92
CA GLN A 547 11.53 -28.04 20.18
C GLN A 547 12.34 -26.81 19.77
N LEU A 548 13.67 -26.86 19.90
CA LEU A 548 14.57 -25.87 19.30
C LEU A 548 15.15 -26.44 18.00
N ASP A 549 15.04 -25.67 16.91
CA ASP A 549 15.51 -26.00 15.56
C ASP A 549 15.02 -27.38 15.08
N SER A 550 15.93 -28.23 14.60
CA SER A 550 15.70 -29.62 14.20
C SER A 550 15.98 -30.62 15.33
N GLY A 551 16.06 -30.15 16.59
CA GLY A 551 16.29 -31.00 17.76
C GLY A 551 15.14 -31.96 18.06
N ASN A 552 15.24 -32.74 19.14
CA ASN A 552 14.13 -33.63 19.53
C ASN A 552 12.97 -32.82 20.15
N TRP A 553 11.73 -33.20 19.84
CA TRP A 553 10.56 -32.70 20.56
C TRP A 553 10.58 -33.15 22.02
N ILE A 554 10.36 -32.20 22.92
CA ILE A 554 10.33 -32.42 24.37
C ILE A 554 8.90 -32.24 24.85
N THR A 555 8.48 -33.11 25.78
CA THR A 555 7.14 -33.06 26.38
C THR A 555 7.19 -32.31 27.70
N GLN A 556 6.47 -31.20 27.82
CA GLN A 556 6.23 -30.54 29.09
C GLN A 556 4.97 -31.13 29.74
N ASN A 557 5.12 -31.84 30.86
CA ASN A 557 4.03 -32.51 31.59
C ASN A 557 4.30 -32.49 33.11
N ASN A 558 3.29 -32.77 33.95
CA ASN A 558 3.37 -32.84 35.43
C ASN A 558 3.72 -31.51 36.13
N THR A 559 3.36 -30.37 35.53
CA THR A 559 3.53 -29.04 36.14
C THR A 559 2.16 -28.41 36.36
N THR A 560 1.82 -28.16 37.63
CA THR A 560 0.62 -27.41 38.02
C THR A 560 0.98 -26.01 38.49
N THR A 561 0.18 -25.02 38.10
CA THR A 561 0.22 -23.67 38.65
C THR A 561 -1.10 -23.34 39.35
N ASN A 562 -1.05 -22.51 40.40
CA ASN A 562 -2.26 -21.97 41.03
C ASN A 562 -2.62 -20.65 40.37
N GLY A 563 -3.27 -20.71 39.20
CA GLY A 563 -3.47 -19.56 38.30
C GLY A 563 -2.24 -19.26 37.44
N TRP A 564 -2.11 -18.04 36.95
CA TRP A 564 -0.97 -17.60 36.13
C TRP A 564 0.35 -17.63 36.92
N GLY A 565 1.33 -18.38 36.44
CA GLY A 565 2.64 -18.53 37.07
C GLY A 565 3.76 -18.74 36.07
N LYS A 566 4.96 -18.26 36.41
CA LYS A 566 6.16 -18.49 35.60
C LYS A 566 6.63 -19.93 35.78
N ILE A 567 6.73 -20.68 34.69
CA ILE A 567 7.30 -22.02 34.63
C ILE A 567 8.69 -21.95 33.97
N THR A 568 9.65 -22.69 34.54
CA THR A 568 10.99 -22.86 33.98
C THR A 568 11.06 -24.21 33.30
N LEU A 569 11.39 -24.22 32.01
CA LEU A 569 11.31 -25.41 31.17
C LEU A 569 12.68 -26.07 31.01
N GLN A 570 13.61 -25.40 30.31
CA GLN A 570 14.91 -25.97 30.01
C GLN A 570 15.96 -24.90 29.70
N THR A 571 17.23 -25.22 29.88
CA THR A 571 18.35 -24.50 29.26
C THR A 571 18.88 -25.29 28.06
N PHE A 572 18.82 -24.70 26.87
CA PHE A 572 19.47 -25.22 25.67
C PHE A 572 20.96 -24.89 25.75
N ASN A 573 21.82 -25.91 25.80
CA ASN A 573 23.26 -25.71 25.96
C ASN A 573 23.95 -25.56 24.60
N ASN A 574 24.93 -24.66 24.51
CA ASN A 574 25.74 -24.45 23.31
C ASN A 574 24.93 -24.17 22.03
N VAL A 575 23.86 -23.37 22.13
CA VAL A 575 23.13 -22.86 20.95
C VAL A 575 24.11 -22.03 20.13
N ALA A 576 24.36 -22.43 18.87
CA ALA A 576 25.36 -21.81 18.01
C ALA A 576 25.03 -20.33 17.70
N ALA A 577 26.00 -19.52 17.29
CA ALA A 577 25.70 -18.19 16.75
C ALA A 577 24.87 -18.30 15.47
N GLY A 578 23.82 -17.49 15.32
CA GLY A 578 22.98 -17.49 14.12
C GLY A 578 21.48 -17.52 14.44
N ASP A 579 20.68 -17.81 13.40
CA ASP A 579 19.23 -17.86 13.47
C ASP A 579 18.75 -19.23 13.97
N HIS A 580 17.71 -19.20 14.78
CA HIS A 580 17.11 -20.34 15.47
C HIS A 580 15.59 -20.23 15.47
N THR A 581 14.91 -21.36 15.67
CA THR A 581 13.46 -21.41 15.81
C THR A 581 13.06 -22.26 17.01
N LEU A 582 12.40 -21.65 18.01
CA LEU A 582 11.72 -22.38 19.07
C LEU A 582 10.27 -22.63 18.67
N ARG A 583 9.90 -23.90 18.53
CA ARG A 583 8.52 -24.35 18.26
C ARG A 583 7.84 -24.77 19.55
N ILE A 584 6.60 -24.34 19.77
CA ILE A 584 5.71 -24.80 20.84
C ILE A 584 4.44 -25.35 20.19
N LEU A 585 4.06 -26.58 20.52
CA LEU A 585 2.98 -27.33 19.90
C LEU A 585 2.01 -27.83 20.99
N ARG A 586 0.71 -27.71 20.74
CA ARG A 586 -0.34 -28.26 21.63
C ARG A 586 -0.13 -29.74 21.94
N ARG A 587 -0.42 -30.18 23.17
CA ARG A 587 -0.45 -31.62 23.52
C ARG A 587 -1.76 -32.01 24.18
N GLU A 588 -2.20 -31.32 25.22
CA GLU A 588 -3.51 -31.55 25.85
C GLU A 588 -4.29 -30.22 25.88
N ASP A 589 -5.61 -30.29 25.83
CA ASP A 589 -6.48 -29.12 25.87
C ASP A 589 -6.61 -28.54 27.28
N GLY A 590 -6.78 -27.22 27.40
CA GLY A 590 -6.83 -26.56 28.72
C GLY A 590 -5.54 -25.87 29.14
N ALA A 591 -4.40 -26.24 28.56
CA ALA A 591 -3.13 -25.54 28.77
C ALA A 591 -3.22 -24.09 28.28
N LYS A 592 -3.16 -23.13 29.21
CA LYS A 592 -3.19 -21.70 28.91
C LYS A 592 -1.76 -21.16 28.86
N LEU A 593 -1.28 -20.88 27.65
CA LEU A 593 0.09 -20.45 27.38
C LEU A 593 0.09 -18.98 26.96
N ASP A 594 0.99 -18.19 27.53
CA ASP A 594 0.97 -16.74 27.38
C ASP A 594 2.35 -16.26 26.92
N LYS A 595 3.23 -15.81 27.82
CA LYS A 595 4.49 -15.18 27.42
C LYS A 595 5.67 -16.13 27.48
N VAL A 596 6.43 -16.24 26.40
CA VAL A 596 7.73 -16.93 26.38
C VAL A 596 8.85 -15.95 26.73
N THR A 597 9.85 -16.41 27.49
CA THR A 597 11.10 -15.67 27.73
C THR A 597 12.32 -16.56 27.50
N LEU A 598 13.17 -16.17 26.55
CA LEU A 598 14.44 -16.82 26.22
C LEU A 598 15.60 -15.94 26.69
N ASN A 599 16.51 -16.51 27.48
CA ASN A 599 17.61 -15.77 28.09
C ASN A 599 18.95 -16.34 27.62
N ALA A 600 19.71 -15.58 26.85
CA ALA A 600 21.08 -15.94 26.51
C ALA A 600 22.00 -15.73 27.73
N ALA A 601 22.81 -16.72 28.07
CA ALA A 601 23.78 -16.63 29.17
C ALA A 601 24.93 -15.66 28.82
N SER A 602 25.18 -15.45 27.53
CA SER A 602 26.19 -14.54 26.99
C SER A 602 25.82 -14.13 25.56
N GLY A 603 26.04 -12.87 25.19
CA GLY A 603 25.65 -12.35 23.87
C GLY A 603 24.18 -11.94 23.81
N ASN A 604 23.75 -11.54 22.62
CA ASN A 604 22.41 -11.02 22.38
C ASN A 604 21.51 -12.11 21.80
N ILE A 605 20.26 -12.14 22.23
CA ILE A 605 19.16 -12.92 21.66
C ILE A 605 18.09 -11.96 21.14
N ARG A 606 17.59 -12.20 19.93
CA ARG A 606 16.76 -11.22 19.24
C ARG A 606 15.64 -11.86 18.45
N LEU A 607 14.43 -11.30 18.51
CA LEU A 607 13.32 -11.77 17.69
C LEU A 607 13.64 -11.45 16.23
N LEU A 608 13.57 -12.43 15.35
CA LEU A 608 13.55 -12.17 13.91
C LEU A 608 12.14 -11.70 13.56
N ALA A 609 12.01 -10.74 12.63
CA ALA A 609 10.70 -10.20 12.25
C ALA A 609 9.73 -11.36 12.01
N ASP A 610 8.53 -11.28 12.60
CA ASP A 610 7.47 -12.27 12.38
C ASP A 610 6.95 -12.05 10.96
N ASP A 611 7.68 -12.61 10.01
CA ASP A 611 7.16 -12.91 8.70
C ASP A 611 6.13 -14.03 8.92
N ASN A 612 4.86 -13.78 8.62
CA ASN A 612 3.81 -14.82 8.68
C ASN A 612 4.13 -16.06 7.77
N SER A 613 5.28 -16.08 7.11
CA SER A 613 5.95 -17.21 6.48
C SER A 613 6.83 -18.00 7.46
N GLY A 614 6.31 -19.12 7.95
CA GLY A 614 7.20 -20.17 8.47
C GLY A 614 8.15 -20.68 7.37
N ASP A 615 9.45 -20.66 7.68
CA ASP A 615 10.66 -21.23 7.02
C ASP A 615 11.20 -20.64 5.68
N ASP A 616 12.54 -20.49 5.70
CA ASP A 616 13.60 -20.26 4.71
C ASP A 616 13.49 -19.16 3.63
N GLY A 617 14.38 -18.17 3.77
CA GLY A 617 14.89 -17.35 2.67
C GLY A 617 13.91 -16.33 2.11
N ASP A 618 14.26 -15.06 2.20
CA ASP A 618 13.48 -13.89 1.77
C ASP A 618 13.33 -13.76 0.23
N TYR A 619 13.23 -14.89 -0.46
CA TYR A 619 12.87 -15.00 -1.86
C TYR A 619 11.48 -15.62 -1.99
N GLN A 620 10.50 -14.77 -2.28
CA GLN A 620 9.23 -15.26 -2.79
C GLN A 620 9.41 -15.60 -4.27
N VAL A 621 9.31 -16.89 -4.59
CA VAL A 621 9.20 -17.36 -5.97
C VAL A 621 8.18 -16.47 -6.71
N PRO A 622 8.57 -15.84 -7.84
CA PRO A 622 7.70 -14.91 -8.55
C PRO A 622 6.32 -15.49 -8.74
N SER A 623 5.29 -14.66 -8.58
CA SER A 623 3.90 -15.11 -8.65
C SER A 623 3.55 -15.75 -10.01
N ASN A 624 4.31 -15.41 -11.05
CA ASN A 624 4.28 -15.95 -12.40
C ASN A 624 5.48 -16.88 -12.71
N ASN A 625 6.10 -17.51 -11.70
CA ASN A 625 7.24 -18.40 -11.93
C ASN A 625 6.89 -19.48 -12.94
N PHE A 626 7.62 -19.50 -14.05
CA PHE A 626 7.43 -20.46 -15.14
C PHE A 626 8.61 -21.42 -15.32
N ALA A 627 9.52 -21.48 -14.34
CA ALA A 627 10.57 -22.51 -14.29
C ALA A 627 9.96 -23.90 -14.08
N ASP A 628 9.91 -24.71 -15.15
CA ASP A 628 9.45 -26.08 -15.06
C ASP A 628 10.54 -26.99 -14.48
N ASN A 629 10.20 -27.79 -13.46
CA ASN A 629 11.12 -28.62 -12.69
C ASN A 629 12.31 -27.86 -12.05
N GLY A 630 12.07 -26.62 -11.61
CA GLY A 630 13.07 -25.80 -10.91
C GLY A 630 13.61 -26.40 -9.61
N GLY A 631 12.84 -27.26 -8.92
CA GLY A 631 13.30 -27.98 -7.71
C GLY A 631 13.97 -29.33 -7.98
N ALA A 632 14.26 -29.69 -9.24
CA ALA A 632 14.94 -30.93 -9.61
C ALA A 632 14.34 -32.24 -9.01
N GLU A 633 13.02 -32.33 -8.87
CA GLU A 633 12.35 -33.43 -8.20
C GLU A 633 12.21 -34.66 -9.12
N GLY A 634 13.08 -35.66 -8.93
CA GLY A 634 13.00 -36.97 -9.58
C GLY A 634 13.46 -37.03 -11.05
N SER A 635 13.84 -35.91 -11.66
CA SER A 635 14.46 -35.88 -12.99
C SER A 635 15.38 -34.65 -13.18
N LEU A 636 16.33 -34.74 -14.12
CA LEU A 636 17.13 -33.58 -14.58
C LEU A 636 16.42 -32.82 -15.72
N MET A 637 15.10 -32.90 -15.84
CA MET A 637 14.36 -32.15 -16.85
C MET A 637 14.67 -30.65 -16.71
N ASN A 638 15.04 -29.99 -17.82
CA ASN A 638 15.53 -28.61 -17.93
C ASN A 638 16.91 -28.30 -17.34
N TRP A 639 17.50 -29.23 -16.58
CA TRP A 639 18.84 -29.13 -16.03
C TRP A 639 19.89 -29.80 -16.95
N SER A 640 20.97 -29.09 -17.26
CA SER A 640 22.10 -29.62 -18.04
C SER A 640 23.42 -29.00 -17.55
N LYS A 641 24.46 -29.00 -18.38
CA LYS A 641 25.79 -28.51 -18.05
C LYS A 641 26.50 -27.95 -19.27
N THR A 642 27.40 -26.99 -19.06
CA THR A 642 28.38 -26.60 -20.08
C THR A 642 29.48 -27.66 -20.19
N ALA A 643 30.03 -28.11 -19.05
CA ALA A 643 31.03 -29.17 -18.94
C ALA A 643 31.06 -29.76 -17.52
N GLY A 644 31.83 -30.85 -17.29
CA GLY A 644 31.84 -31.59 -16.03
C GLY A 644 30.79 -32.72 -15.98
N SER A 645 30.36 -33.12 -14.78
CA SER A 645 29.36 -34.18 -14.57
C SER A 645 28.27 -33.73 -13.60
N ILE A 646 27.00 -33.79 -14.01
CA ILE A 646 25.84 -33.51 -13.17
C ILE A 646 25.05 -34.78 -12.86
N ARG A 647 24.42 -34.82 -11.68
CA ARG A 647 23.46 -35.86 -11.28
C ARG A 647 22.45 -35.29 -10.28
N LEU A 648 21.29 -35.94 -10.19
CA LEU A 648 20.40 -35.74 -9.05
C LEU A 648 21.07 -36.23 -7.77
N SER A 649 20.93 -35.46 -6.70
CA SER A 649 21.43 -35.80 -5.39
C SER A 649 20.31 -35.66 -4.36
N ASN A 650 20.08 -36.72 -3.60
CA ASN A 650 19.16 -36.74 -2.47
C ASN A 650 19.87 -36.53 -1.12
N THR A 651 21.17 -36.19 -1.17
CA THR A 651 22.00 -36.00 0.03
C THR A 651 21.92 -34.58 0.57
N GLN A 652 21.57 -33.61 -0.28
CA GLN A 652 21.35 -32.21 0.04
C GLN A 652 20.22 -31.75 -0.89
N SER A 653 19.25 -31.03 -0.37
CA SER A 653 18.26 -30.27 -1.12
C SER A 653 17.92 -29.01 -0.32
N HIS A 654 17.50 -27.94 -1.00
CA HIS A 654 17.04 -26.71 -0.37
C HIS A 654 15.57 -26.87 0.00
N SER A 655 14.74 -27.20 -0.99
CA SER A 655 13.38 -27.69 -0.78
C SER A 655 13.24 -29.11 -1.32
N GLY A 656 12.05 -29.71 -1.19
CA GLY A 656 11.77 -31.03 -1.77
C GLY A 656 12.69 -32.17 -1.29
N SER A 657 13.01 -33.10 -2.19
CA SER A 657 13.72 -34.35 -1.90
C SER A 657 15.04 -34.52 -2.67
N SER A 658 15.34 -33.66 -3.65
CA SER A 658 16.55 -33.75 -4.48
C SER A 658 17.04 -32.39 -4.96
N SER A 659 18.33 -32.28 -5.27
CA SER A 659 18.94 -31.12 -5.95
C SER A 659 19.88 -31.59 -7.07
N VAL A 660 20.38 -30.66 -7.88
CA VAL A 660 21.38 -30.95 -8.91
C VAL A 660 22.79 -30.74 -8.37
N LEU A 661 23.62 -31.78 -8.37
CA LEU A 661 25.04 -31.70 -8.00
C LEU A 661 25.93 -31.71 -9.25
N ILE A 662 26.84 -30.74 -9.36
CA ILE A 662 27.93 -30.75 -10.35
C ILE A 662 29.28 -31.14 -9.72
N THR A 663 30.04 -31.98 -10.43
CA THR A 663 31.38 -32.45 -10.06
C THR A 663 32.30 -32.51 -11.28
N GLY A 664 33.62 -32.66 -11.06
CA GLY A 664 34.59 -32.83 -12.14
C GLY A 664 34.78 -31.59 -13.02
N ARG A 665 34.64 -30.40 -12.43
CA ARG A 665 34.94 -29.12 -13.07
C ARG A 665 36.47 -28.96 -13.20
N THR A 666 36.93 -28.37 -14.30
CA THR A 666 38.37 -28.15 -14.59
C THR A 666 38.66 -26.76 -15.16
N ALA A 667 37.66 -25.89 -15.21
CA ALA A 667 37.75 -24.50 -15.64
C ALA A 667 36.58 -23.73 -15.03
N ASN A 668 36.72 -22.41 -14.89
CA ASN A 668 35.71 -21.54 -14.26
C ASN A 668 34.35 -21.59 -14.98
N TRP A 669 34.34 -21.62 -16.31
CA TRP A 669 33.12 -21.66 -17.15
C TRP A 669 32.39 -23.03 -17.16
N HIS A 670 32.95 -24.06 -16.53
CA HIS A 670 32.24 -25.33 -16.36
C HIS A 670 31.13 -25.11 -15.33
N GLY A 671 29.86 -25.31 -15.68
CA GLY A 671 28.73 -24.95 -14.83
C GLY A 671 27.48 -25.79 -15.07
N ILE A 672 26.49 -25.63 -14.18
CA ILE A 672 25.15 -26.19 -14.33
C ILE A 672 24.36 -25.25 -15.24
N THR A 673 23.55 -25.77 -16.16
CA THR A 673 22.67 -24.94 -16.98
C THR A 673 21.20 -25.24 -16.72
N PHE A 674 20.35 -24.23 -16.88
CA PHE A 674 18.90 -24.35 -16.75
C PHE A 674 18.19 -23.74 -17.97
N ASN A 675 17.34 -24.52 -18.63
CA ASN A 675 16.62 -24.11 -19.83
C ASN A 675 15.16 -23.74 -19.50
N VAL A 676 14.78 -22.50 -19.79
CA VAL A 676 13.43 -21.96 -19.55
C VAL A 676 12.63 -21.79 -20.84
N GLY A 677 13.14 -22.29 -21.97
CA GLY A 677 12.59 -22.03 -23.30
C GLY A 677 13.00 -20.66 -23.82
N SER A 678 12.16 -20.08 -24.70
CA SER A 678 12.41 -18.75 -25.25
C SER A 678 11.93 -17.66 -24.30
N LEU A 679 12.74 -16.63 -24.11
CA LEU A 679 12.35 -15.40 -23.42
C LEU A 679 11.93 -14.33 -24.43
N THR A 680 10.88 -13.59 -24.10
CA THR A 680 10.36 -12.46 -24.89
C THR A 680 11.36 -11.30 -24.88
N ASN A 681 11.78 -10.86 -26.07
CA ASN A 681 12.68 -9.73 -26.26
C ASN A 681 12.07 -8.42 -25.75
N GLY A 682 12.82 -7.69 -24.92
CA GLY A 682 12.42 -6.46 -24.26
C GLY A 682 11.92 -6.63 -22.82
N ASN A 683 11.63 -7.86 -22.37
CA ASN A 683 11.13 -8.12 -21.02
C ASN A 683 12.27 -8.27 -20.01
N GLN A 684 12.03 -7.80 -18.78
CA GLN A 684 12.91 -7.97 -17.63
C GLN A 684 12.37 -9.04 -16.69
N TYR A 685 13.14 -10.10 -16.50
CA TYR A 685 12.78 -11.27 -15.70
C TYR A 685 13.46 -11.23 -14.33
N ASP A 686 12.72 -11.53 -13.25
CA ASP A 686 13.28 -11.82 -11.93
C ASP A 686 13.70 -13.29 -11.89
N VAL A 687 15.00 -13.55 -11.77
CA VAL A 687 15.61 -14.88 -11.86
C VAL A 687 16.31 -15.20 -10.55
N ALA A 688 16.07 -16.39 -10.01
CA ALA A 688 16.82 -16.87 -8.86
C ALA A 688 17.11 -18.36 -8.87
N VAL A 689 18.09 -18.76 -8.05
CA VAL A 689 18.44 -20.16 -7.77
C VAL A 689 19.15 -20.26 -6.43
N TRP A 690 18.91 -21.33 -5.69
CA TRP A 690 19.64 -21.64 -4.46
C TRP A 690 20.84 -22.52 -4.75
N VAL A 691 21.99 -22.20 -4.16
CA VAL A 691 23.24 -22.95 -4.33
C VAL A 691 23.89 -23.29 -3.01
N LYS A 692 24.63 -24.40 -2.97
CA LYS A 692 25.41 -24.83 -1.80
C LYS A 692 26.68 -25.54 -2.24
N LEU A 693 27.82 -25.26 -1.60
CA LEU A 693 29.06 -25.96 -1.95
C LEU A 693 29.06 -27.40 -1.43
N ALA A 694 29.82 -28.27 -2.09
CA ALA A 694 30.10 -29.59 -1.56
C ALA A 694 30.88 -29.51 -0.24
N ALA A 695 30.58 -30.42 0.69
CA ALA A 695 31.17 -30.46 2.03
C ALA A 695 32.72 -30.39 1.96
N GLY A 696 33.31 -29.56 2.83
CA GLY A 696 34.76 -29.37 2.92
C GLY A 696 35.35 -28.36 1.95
N SER A 697 34.53 -27.72 1.12
CA SER A 697 34.96 -26.61 0.25
C SER A 697 35.05 -25.31 1.04
N ALA A 698 36.06 -24.47 0.75
CA ALA A 698 36.09 -23.09 1.23
C ALA A 698 35.01 -22.27 0.51
N ASP A 699 34.50 -21.23 1.18
CA ASP A 699 33.51 -20.33 0.61
C ASP A 699 34.07 -19.65 -0.64
N VAL A 700 33.32 -19.69 -1.74
CA VAL A 700 33.74 -19.15 -3.03
C VAL A 700 32.57 -18.49 -3.77
N PRO A 701 32.84 -17.49 -4.63
CA PRO A 701 31.81 -16.92 -5.48
C PRO A 701 31.20 -17.96 -6.42
N ILE A 702 29.87 -17.97 -6.50
CA ILE A 702 29.09 -18.58 -7.57
C ILE A 702 28.34 -17.47 -8.29
N THR A 703 28.26 -17.56 -9.62
CA THR A 703 27.65 -16.60 -10.52
C THR A 703 26.54 -17.26 -11.32
N LEU A 704 25.41 -16.56 -11.45
CA LEU A 704 24.31 -16.86 -12.35
C LEU A 704 24.43 -15.96 -13.59
N THR A 705 24.51 -16.56 -14.77
CA THR A 705 24.74 -15.89 -16.06
C THR A 705 23.64 -16.29 -17.05
N ALA A 706 23.04 -15.33 -17.74
CA ALA A 706 22.15 -15.56 -18.87
C ALA A 706 22.96 -15.71 -20.17
N LYS A 707 22.64 -16.72 -20.97
CA LYS A 707 23.25 -16.97 -22.28
C LYS A 707 22.24 -16.79 -23.41
N ARG A 708 22.61 -16.02 -24.42
CA ARG A 708 21.92 -15.85 -25.70
C ARG A 708 22.60 -16.66 -26.81
N GLN A 709 21.90 -16.84 -27.93
CA GLN A 709 22.47 -17.48 -29.12
C GLN A 709 23.58 -16.62 -29.71
N GLU A 710 24.62 -17.28 -30.22
CA GLU A 710 25.80 -16.64 -30.77
C GLU A 710 25.47 -15.74 -31.97
N ASP A 711 25.95 -14.49 -31.93
CA ASP A 711 25.68 -13.47 -32.93
C ASP A 711 26.75 -13.40 -34.05
N GLY A 712 27.80 -14.21 -33.93
CA GLY A 712 28.92 -14.30 -34.87
C GLY A 712 30.05 -13.29 -34.61
N ASP A 713 29.95 -12.47 -33.57
CA ASP A 713 31.01 -11.55 -33.13
C ASP A 713 31.81 -12.10 -31.95
N SER A 714 32.90 -12.80 -32.25
CA SER A 714 33.80 -13.34 -31.21
C SER A 714 34.63 -12.29 -30.46
N SER A 715 34.43 -10.99 -30.72
CA SER A 715 35.22 -9.92 -30.07
C SER A 715 34.53 -9.28 -28.88
N THR A 716 33.21 -9.45 -28.72
CA THR A 716 32.44 -8.72 -27.72
C THR A 716 31.73 -9.57 -26.66
N TYR A 717 31.62 -10.90 -26.81
CA TYR A 717 30.93 -11.80 -25.86
C TYR A 717 29.57 -11.27 -25.36
N ASN A 718 28.88 -10.50 -26.20
CA ASN A 718 27.62 -9.83 -25.87
C ASN A 718 26.49 -10.84 -25.66
N GLU A 719 26.71 -12.11 -25.94
CA GLU A 719 25.79 -13.21 -25.71
C GLU A 719 25.76 -13.70 -24.25
N TYR A 720 26.66 -13.23 -23.37
CA TYR A 720 26.67 -13.55 -21.94
C TYR A 720 26.34 -12.33 -21.08
N GLU A 721 25.40 -12.48 -20.16
CA GLU A 721 25.01 -11.40 -19.24
C GLU A 721 24.94 -11.95 -17.81
N GLN A 722 25.79 -11.41 -16.93
CA GLN A 722 25.81 -11.78 -15.52
C GLN A 722 24.56 -11.24 -14.81
N VAL A 723 23.76 -12.13 -14.22
CA VAL A 723 22.52 -11.80 -13.52
C VAL A 723 22.77 -11.57 -12.03
N ALA A 724 23.53 -12.45 -11.38
CA ALA A 724 23.79 -12.38 -9.94
C ALA A 724 25.08 -13.10 -9.56
N THR A 725 25.73 -12.67 -8.48
CA THR A 725 26.88 -13.36 -7.88
C THR A 725 26.78 -13.31 -6.36
N ALA A 726 27.06 -14.43 -5.70
CA ALA A 726 27.10 -14.52 -4.24
C ALA A 726 28.22 -15.46 -3.79
N VAL A 727 28.76 -15.22 -2.59
CA VAL A 727 29.72 -16.13 -1.95
C VAL A 727 28.93 -17.30 -1.37
N ALA A 728 29.04 -18.47 -1.99
CA ALA A 728 28.37 -19.68 -1.55
C ALA A 728 29.20 -20.41 -0.49
N SER A 729 28.52 -21.09 0.44
CA SER A 729 29.17 -21.88 1.50
C SER A 729 28.81 -23.36 1.41
N ALA A 730 29.65 -24.22 1.99
CA ALA A 730 29.33 -25.63 2.19
C ALA A 730 28.35 -25.86 3.35
N ASN A 731 28.16 -24.86 4.21
CA ASN A 731 27.43 -25.02 5.48
C ASN A 731 25.94 -24.63 5.38
N HIS A 732 25.58 -23.72 4.47
CA HIS A 732 24.20 -23.25 4.28
C HIS A 732 23.91 -23.09 2.78
N TRP A 733 22.63 -23.04 2.43
CA TRP A 733 22.21 -22.67 1.08
C TRP A 733 22.27 -21.15 0.90
N THR A 734 22.70 -20.71 -0.27
CA THR A 734 22.91 -19.31 -0.63
C THR A 734 22.06 -18.99 -1.85
N LEU A 735 21.25 -17.94 -1.78
CA LEU A 735 20.44 -17.47 -2.90
C LEU A 735 21.29 -16.66 -3.89
N LEU A 736 21.19 -16.98 -5.16
CA LEU A 736 21.60 -16.13 -6.28
C LEU A 736 20.34 -15.56 -6.90
N GLN A 737 20.15 -14.24 -6.85
CA GLN A 737 18.98 -13.56 -7.41
C GLN A 737 19.38 -12.29 -8.15
N GLY A 738 18.75 -12.04 -9.29
CA GLY A 738 18.89 -10.79 -10.02
C GLY A 738 17.84 -10.65 -11.13
N PHE A 739 17.87 -9.51 -11.82
CA PHE A 739 17.01 -9.26 -12.96
C PHE A 739 17.77 -9.47 -14.27
N TYR A 740 17.13 -10.12 -15.25
CA TYR A 740 17.66 -10.30 -16.60
C TYR A 740 16.74 -9.67 -17.64
N THR A 741 17.25 -8.77 -18.48
CA THR A 741 16.45 -8.22 -19.59
C THR A 741 16.82 -8.92 -20.88
N GLN A 742 15.88 -9.67 -21.47
CA GLN A 742 16.14 -10.32 -22.75
C GLN A 742 16.26 -9.26 -23.85
N SER A 743 17.43 -9.14 -24.47
CA SER A 743 17.70 -8.22 -25.57
C SER A 743 18.59 -8.87 -26.65
N GLY A 744 18.52 -8.41 -27.89
CA GLY A 744 19.42 -8.90 -28.96
C GLY A 744 19.01 -10.26 -29.54
N THR A 745 19.96 -11.19 -29.64
CA THR A 745 19.73 -12.54 -30.18
C THR A 745 18.86 -13.40 -29.25
N PRO A 746 18.18 -14.44 -29.76
CA PRO A 746 17.29 -15.26 -28.94
C PRO A 746 17.98 -15.83 -27.71
N PHE A 747 17.27 -15.86 -26.58
CA PHE A 747 17.72 -16.52 -25.36
C PHE A 747 18.04 -18.00 -25.60
N GLU A 748 19.06 -18.53 -24.93
CA GLU A 748 19.45 -19.94 -25.00
C GLU A 748 19.22 -20.67 -23.66
N HIS A 749 19.87 -20.26 -22.56
CA HIS A 749 19.73 -20.84 -21.22
C HIS A 749 20.43 -19.99 -20.14
N PHE A 750 20.19 -20.30 -18.86
CA PHE A 750 21.01 -19.79 -17.75
C PHE A 750 22.17 -20.74 -17.41
N ILE A 751 23.26 -20.19 -16.89
CA ILE A 751 24.47 -20.89 -16.45
C ILE A 751 24.74 -20.52 -14.99
N ILE A 752 25.03 -21.51 -14.16
CA ILE A 752 25.47 -21.35 -12.77
C ILE A 752 26.93 -21.84 -12.73
N GLU A 753 27.85 -20.93 -12.46
CA GLU A 753 29.30 -21.15 -12.58
C GLU A 753 30.08 -20.53 -11.42
N SER A 754 31.38 -20.79 -11.32
CA SER A 754 32.20 -20.31 -10.21
C SER A 754 33.64 -20.08 -10.67
N ASP A 755 34.25 -19.01 -10.16
CA ASP A 755 35.65 -18.66 -10.43
C ASP A 755 36.65 -19.70 -9.90
N ASN A 756 36.22 -20.58 -8.99
CA ASN A 756 37.00 -21.74 -8.63
C ASN A 756 36.77 -22.87 -9.63
N GLU A 757 37.81 -23.17 -10.41
CA GLU A 757 37.79 -24.14 -11.51
C GLU A 757 37.46 -25.58 -11.09
N THR A 758 37.55 -25.91 -9.80
CA THR A 758 37.47 -27.28 -9.29
C THR A 758 36.38 -27.52 -8.25
N VAL A 759 35.74 -26.47 -7.72
CA VAL A 759 34.74 -26.61 -6.65
C VAL A 759 33.50 -27.35 -7.16
N SER A 760 32.98 -28.29 -6.38
CA SER A 760 31.68 -28.95 -6.63
C SER A 760 30.58 -28.23 -5.85
N PHE A 761 29.39 -28.11 -6.44
CA PHE A 761 28.27 -27.42 -5.78
C PHE A 761 26.92 -28.01 -6.21
N TYR A 762 25.93 -27.78 -5.36
CA TYR A 762 24.52 -28.09 -5.56
C TYR A 762 23.78 -26.85 -6.06
N ALA A 763 22.78 -27.04 -6.91
CA ALA A 763 21.80 -26.04 -7.30
C ALA A 763 20.39 -26.60 -7.14
N ASP A 764 19.47 -25.78 -6.65
CA ASP A 764 18.10 -26.17 -6.33
C ASP A 764 17.15 -24.95 -6.41
N ASP A 765 15.85 -25.22 -6.50
CA ASP A 765 14.78 -24.22 -6.53
C ASP A 765 15.02 -23.07 -7.52
N PHE A 766 15.36 -23.40 -8.77
CA PHE A 766 15.45 -22.41 -9.84
C PHE A 766 14.08 -21.81 -10.13
N SER A 767 14.04 -20.49 -10.28
CA SER A 767 12.81 -19.74 -10.52
C SER A 767 13.05 -18.57 -11.46
N ILE A 768 12.05 -18.29 -12.28
CA ILE A 768 12.04 -17.13 -13.17
C ILE A 768 10.62 -16.58 -13.32
N GLY A 769 10.44 -15.30 -13.05
CA GLY A 769 9.20 -14.55 -13.29
C GLY A 769 9.48 -13.21 -13.94
N GLY A 770 8.49 -12.31 -13.98
CA GLY A 770 8.67 -10.99 -14.61
C GLY A 770 8.45 -10.92 -16.13
N GLU A 771 7.55 -11.72 -16.71
CA GLU A 771 7.13 -11.46 -18.10
C GLU A 771 6.36 -10.11 -18.25
N ALA A 772 6.17 -9.38 -17.15
CA ALA A 772 5.64 -8.01 -17.12
C ALA A 772 6.79 -7.00 -17.21
N GLY A 773 6.84 -6.25 -18.31
CA GLY A 773 7.95 -5.35 -18.62
C GLY A 773 8.17 -4.23 -17.59
N SER A 774 9.43 -4.06 -17.18
CA SER A 774 9.96 -2.75 -16.78
C SER A 774 10.11 -1.89 -18.05
N GLY A 775 9.03 -1.21 -18.40
CA GLY A 775 8.98 -0.27 -19.52
C GLY A 775 7.79 -0.51 -20.42
N ASN A 776 6.78 0.37 -20.32
CA ASN A 776 5.90 0.80 -21.41
C ASN A 776 5.62 -0.21 -22.54
N GLN A 777 5.18 -1.43 -22.23
CA GLN A 777 4.42 -2.22 -23.18
C GLN A 777 3.01 -2.45 -22.63
N THR A 778 2.14 -1.50 -22.93
CA THR A 778 0.70 -1.66 -22.79
C THR A 778 0.24 -2.75 -23.76
N CYS A 779 0.01 -3.99 -23.28
CA CYS A 779 -0.74 -4.97 -24.06
C CYS A 779 -2.19 -4.51 -24.13
N ASP A 780 -2.68 -4.26 -25.34
CA ASP A 780 -4.08 -3.99 -25.57
C ASP A 780 -4.85 -5.29 -25.78
N LEU A 781 -6.17 -5.25 -25.58
CA LEU A 781 -7.03 -6.40 -25.84
C LEU A 781 -6.99 -6.78 -27.31
N LYS A 782 -6.77 -8.07 -27.59
CA LYS A 782 -6.85 -8.61 -28.95
C LYS A 782 -8.29 -8.49 -29.48
N SER A 783 -8.45 -8.21 -30.77
CA SER A 783 -9.77 -8.23 -31.45
C SER A 783 -10.27 -9.65 -31.76
N LYS A 784 -9.39 -10.65 -31.62
CA LYS A 784 -9.70 -12.08 -31.70
C LYS A 784 -8.96 -12.81 -30.60
N PHE A 785 -9.67 -13.71 -29.93
CA PHE A 785 -9.13 -14.49 -28.83
C PHE A 785 -8.96 -15.94 -29.27
N SER A 786 -7.97 -16.62 -28.69
CA SER A 786 -7.69 -18.04 -28.87
C SER A 786 -7.27 -18.60 -27.53
N TRP A 787 -7.86 -19.72 -27.12
CA TRP A 787 -7.71 -20.25 -25.77
C TRP A 787 -7.32 -21.73 -25.78
N THR A 788 -6.64 -22.13 -24.72
CA THR A 788 -6.38 -23.53 -24.37
C THR A 788 -7.07 -23.85 -23.07
N SER A 789 -7.97 -24.84 -23.08
CA SER A 789 -8.62 -25.33 -21.87
C SER A 789 -7.86 -26.49 -21.25
N THR A 790 -7.84 -26.50 -19.92
CA THR A 790 -7.59 -27.70 -19.12
C THR A 790 -8.77 -28.68 -19.22
N GLY A 791 -8.59 -29.88 -18.65
CA GLY A 791 -9.73 -30.71 -18.23
C GLY A 791 -10.46 -30.11 -17.03
N PRO A 792 -11.50 -30.78 -16.49
CA PRO A 792 -12.12 -30.38 -15.23
C PRO A 792 -11.07 -30.38 -14.11
N LEU A 793 -10.84 -29.21 -13.50
CA LEU A 793 -9.89 -29.02 -12.39
C LEU A 793 -10.58 -29.16 -11.04
N ILE A 794 -11.77 -28.57 -10.88
CA ILE A 794 -12.50 -28.56 -9.61
C ILE A 794 -13.84 -29.27 -9.79
N SER A 795 -14.06 -30.29 -8.96
CA SER A 795 -15.29 -31.09 -8.91
C SER A 795 -15.88 -31.11 -7.51
N PRO A 796 -17.20 -31.30 -7.35
CA PRO A 796 -17.81 -31.43 -6.02
C PRO A 796 -17.21 -32.61 -5.25
N GLN A 797 -16.74 -32.35 -4.03
CA GLN A 797 -16.15 -33.39 -3.18
C GLN A 797 -17.17 -34.08 -2.27
N ARG A 798 -18.36 -33.49 -2.08
CA ARG A 798 -19.43 -34.09 -1.27
C ARG A 798 -20.36 -34.92 -2.14
N ARG A 799 -20.70 -36.13 -1.68
CA ARG A 799 -21.56 -37.10 -2.39
C ARG A 799 -22.91 -36.54 -2.83
N ASN A 800 -23.49 -35.62 -2.05
CA ASN A 800 -24.81 -35.06 -2.32
C ASN A 800 -24.76 -33.78 -3.18
N TRP A 801 -23.57 -33.29 -3.54
CA TRP A 801 -23.43 -32.12 -4.41
C TRP A 801 -23.38 -32.55 -5.87
N ALA A 802 -24.33 -32.07 -6.66
CA ALA A 802 -24.41 -32.40 -8.09
C ALA A 802 -23.39 -31.60 -8.93
N SER A 803 -23.17 -30.34 -8.55
CA SER A 803 -22.47 -29.34 -9.33
C SER A 803 -21.59 -28.45 -8.46
N ILE A 804 -20.55 -27.89 -9.09
CA ILE A 804 -19.83 -26.71 -8.62
C ILE A 804 -19.74 -25.74 -9.80
N LYS A 805 -20.26 -24.53 -9.63
CA LYS A 805 -20.61 -23.62 -10.73
C LYS A 805 -20.53 -22.15 -10.26
N ASP A 806 -20.61 -21.18 -11.16
CA ASP A 806 -20.56 -19.73 -10.91
C ASP A 806 -19.36 -19.28 -10.03
N PRO A 807 -18.10 -19.53 -10.44
CA PRO A 807 -16.97 -19.22 -9.59
C PRO A 807 -16.61 -17.74 -9.60
N THR A 808 -16.21 -17.23 -8.43
CA THR A 808 -15.32 -16.08 -8.28
C THR A 808 -13.96 -16.55 -7.79
N ILE A 809 -12.90 -15.94 -8.28
CA ILE A 809 -11.52 -16.29 -7.94
C ILE A 809 -10.69 -15.04 -7.66
N VAL A 810 -10.00 -15.05 -6.52
CA VAL A 810 -9.08 -13.98 -6.12
C VAL A 810 -7.73 -14.60 -5.78
N ARG A 811 -6.63 -14.00 -6.26
CA ARG A 811 -5.30 -14.37 -5.78
C ARG A 811 -4.89 -13.40 -4.65
N TYR A 812 -4.68 -13.93 -3.46
CA TYR A 812 -4.27 -13.18 -2.28
C TYR A 812 -3.45 -14.08 -1.36
N ASN A 813 -2.39 -13.54 -0.72
CA ASN A 813 -1.47 -14.30 0.14
C ASN A 813 -1.00 -15.64 -0.46
N ASN A 814 -0.53 -15.61 -1.72
CA ASN A 814 -0.04 -16.76 -2.48
C ASN A 814 -1.03 -17.94 -2.59
N LYS A 815 -2.33 -17.65 -2.53
CA LYS A 815 -3.40 -18.62 -2.73
C LYS A 815 -4.44 -18.08 -3.69
N TYR A 816 -4.97 -18.98 -4.51
CA TYR A 816 -6.25 -18.79 -5.16
C TYR A 816 -7.34 -19.07 -4.14
N HIS A 817 -8.20 -18.08 -3.91
CA HIS A 817 -9.42 -18.18 -3.14
C HIS A 817 -10.58 -18.29 -4.12
N VAL A 818 -11.25 -19.44 -4.13
CA VAL A 818 -12.39 -19.69 -5.00
C VAL A 818 -13.66 -19.76 -4.15
N PHE A 819 -14.65 -18.95 -4.50
CA PHE A 819 -16.01 -19.10 -4.01
C PHE A 819 -16.89 -19.49 -5.19
N ALA A 820 -17.82 -20.41 -4.99
CA ALA A 820 -18.66 -20.92 -6.08
C ALA A 820 -20.03 -21.35 -5.55
N THR A 821 -20.97 -21.55 -6.46
CA THR A 821 -22.28 -22.16 -6.23
C THR A 821 -22.19 -23.69 -6.22
N VAL A 822 -22.95 -24.35 -5.34
CA VAL A 822 -23.21 -25.80 -5.35
C VAL A 822 -24.70 -26.09 -5.28
N PHE A 823 -25.17 -27.17 -5.92
CA PHE A 823 -26.51 -27.71 -5.68
C PHE A 823 -26.45 -28.94 -4.77
N ASP A 824 -27.09 -28.85 -3.60
CA ASP A 824 -27.19 -29.94 -2.65
C ASP A 824 -28.49 -30.74 -2.88
N THR A 825 -28.34 -31.94 -3.43
CA THR A 825 -29.46 -32.84 -3.74
C THR A 825 -30.15 -33.40 -2.49
N ALA A 826 -29.49 -33.43 -1.33
CA ALA A 826 -30.11 -33.89 -0.08
C ALA A 826 -30.95 -32.80 0.57
N ARG A 827 -30.51 -31.54 0.51
CA ARG A 827 -31.27 -30.38 0.99
C ARG A 827 -32.25 -29.82 -0.06
N ASN A 828 -32.10 -30.26 -1.32
CA ASN A 828 -32.84 -29.76 -2.48
C ASN A 828 -32.77 -28.22 -2.59
N THR A 829 -31.57 -27.66 -2.43
CA THR A 829 -31.34 -26.22 -2.46
C THR A 829 -29.97 -25.90 -3.03
N TRP A 830 -29.85 -24.71 -3.60
CA TRP A 830 -28.57 -24.09 -3.90
C TRP A 830 -27.85 -23.64 -2.63
N GLY A 831 -26.53 -23.54 -2.72
CA GLY A 831 -25.60 -23.17 -1.66
C GLY A 831 -24.32 -22.57 -2.21
N GLY A 832 -23.45 -22.12 -1.31
CA GLY A 832 -22.09 -21.72 -1.65
C GLY A 832 -21.04 -22.72 -1.20
N VAL A 833 -19.88 -22.69 -1.86
CA VAL A 833 -18.67 -23.40 -1.46
C VAL A 833 -17.49 -22.45 -1.49
N TYR A 834 -16.57 -22.64 -0.55
CA TYR A 834 -15.27 -21.97 -0.52
C TYR A 834 -14.15 -23.01 -0.53
N LEU A 835 -13.09 -22.74 -1.30
CA LEU A 835 -11.85 -23.50 -1.31
C LEU A 835 -10.67 -22.57 -1.58
N ASN A 836 -9.47 -22.98 -1.16
CA ASN A 836 -8.23 -22.32 -1.55
C ASN A 836 -7.11 -23.31 -1.85
N PHE A 837 -6.18 -22.90 -2.70
CA PHE A 837 -5.02 -23.68 -3.12
C PHE A 837 -3.93 -22.73 -3.64
N SER A 838 -2.66 -23.14 -3.58
CA SER A 838 -1.54 -22.34 -4.08
C SER A 838 -1.15 -22.69 -5.52
N ASP A 839 -1.45 -23.92 -5.95
CA ASP A 839 -1.10 -24.44 -7.27
C ASP A 839 -2.31 -25.11 -7.94
N TRP A 840 -2.48 -24.94 -9.25
CA TRP A 840 -3.61 -25.50 -10.00
C TRP A 840 -3.67 -27.04 -9.96
N ASN A 841 -2.55 -27.73 -9.76
CA ASN A 841 -2.52 -29.19 -9.56
C ASN A 841 -3.17 -29.62 -8.24
N GLN A 842 -3.27 -28.71 -7.27
CA GLN A 842 -3.93 -28.95 -5.98
C GLN A 842 -5.42 -28.60 -6.01
N ALA A 843 -5.91 -27.91 -7.05
CA ALA A 843 -7.27 -27.38 -7.10
C ALA A 843 -8.35 -28.47 -6.93
N GLY A 844 -8.13 -29.66 -7.48
CA GLY A 844 -9.07 -30.79 -7.38
C GLY A 844 -9.16 -31.43 -5.99
N SER A 845 -8.09 -31.36 -5.19
CA SER A 845 -8.02 -31.93 -3.84
C SER A 845 -8.20 -30.89 -2.73
N ALA A 846 -8.27 -29.60 -3.08
CA ALA A 846 -8.48 -28.51 -2.13
C ALA A 846 -9.77 -28.71 -1.32
N ASN A 847 -9.69 -28.47 0.00
CA ASN A 847 -10.81 -28.70 0.92
C ASN A 847 -11.99 -27.77 0.61
N GLN A 848 -13.18 -28.35 0.38
CA GLN A 848 -14.41 -27.62 0.08
C GLN A 848 -15.26 -27.36 1.33
N VAL A 849 -15.35 -26.09 1.72
CA VAL A 849 -16.14 -25.60 2.85
C VAL A 849 -17.54 -25.20 2.37
N ASP A 850 -18.58 -25.73 3.02
CA ASP A 850 -19.98 -25.43 2.71
C ASP A 850 -20.39 -24.09 3.34
N MET A 851 -20.54 -23.06 2.51
CA MET A 851 -20.85 -21.70 2.97
C MET A 851 -22.23 -21.60 3.62
N ASN A 852 -23.16 -22.53 3.33
CA ASN A 852 -24.46 -22.58 4.03
C ASN A 852 -24.33 -22.86 5.52
N THR A 853 -23.18 -23.35 5.98
CA THR A 853 -22.89 -23.57 7.41
C THR A 853 -22.27 -22.33 8.09
N THR A 854 -21.99 -21.29 7.33
CA THR A 854 -21.40 -20.02 7.80
C THR A 854 -22.49 -18.98 8.06
N ARG A 855 -22.12 -17.85 8.65
CA ARG A 855 -23.03 -16.71 8.85
C ARG A 855 -23.43 -16.02 7.53
N ALA A 856 -22.63 -16.12 6.47
CA ALA A 856 -23.01 -15.64 5.14
C ALA A 856 -24.20 -16.42 4.57
N GLY A 857 -24.31 -17.71 4.93
CA GLY A 857 -25.38 -18.58 4.51
C GLY A 857 -25.31 -18.90 3.01
N ASN A 858 -26.39 -18.59 2.30
CA ASN A 858 -26.55 -19.02 0.92
C ASN A 858 -25.95 -18.00 -0.06
N THR A 859 -24.74 -18.28 -0.57
CA THR A 859 -23.92 -17.36 -1.37
C THR A 859 -23.87 -17.79 -2.85
N VAL A 860 -25.01 -17.82 -3.53
CA VAL A 860 -25.10 -18.21 -4.95
C VAL A 860 -24.62 -17.11 -5.88
N ALA A 861 -23.85 -17.52 -6.91
CA ALA A 861 -23.07 -16.71 -7.82
C ALA A 861 -22.34 -15.58 -7.08
N PRO A 862 -21.39 -15.95 -6.21
CA PRO A 862 -20.65 -14.97 -5.44
C PRO A 862 -19.69 -14.18 -6.34
N GLN A 863 -19.50 -12.91 -6.04
CA GLN A 863 -18.35 -12.12 -6.45
C GLN A 863 -17.59 -11.68 -5.19
N VAL A 864 -16.27 -11.87 -5.16
CA VAL A 864 -15.43 -11.46 -4.02
C VAL A 864 -14.34 -10.48 -4.42
N PHE A 865 -14.20 -9.38 -3.68
CA PHE A 865 -13.11 -8.42 -3.84
C PHE A 865 -12.79 -7.72 -2.52
N PHE A 866 -11.60 -7.17 -2.42
CA PHE A 866 -11.22 -6.33 -1.29
C PHE A 866 -11.64 -4.88 -1.56
N PHE A 867 -12.32 -4.25 -0.61
CA PHE A 867 -12.68 -2.84 -0.70
C PHE A 867 -11.72 -2.05 0.19
N GLU A 868 -10.70 -1.48 -0.45
CA GLU A 868 -9.61 -0.76 0.22
C GLU A 868 -10.10 0.38 1.14
N PRO A 869 -11.10 1.20 0.76
CA PRO A 869 -11.55 2.31 1.62
C PRO A 869 -12.06 1.88 3.00
N GLU A 870 -12.52 0.63 3.15
CA GLU A 870 -12.94 0.08 4.45
C GLU A 870 -12.01 -0.98 5.03
N ASN A 871 -10.93 -1.35 4.33
CA ASN A 871 -10.01 -2.42 4.70
C ASN A 871 -10.75 -3.76 4.97
N LYS A 872 -11.67 -4.15 4.07
CA LYS A 872 -12.50 -5.36 4.22
C LYS A 872 -12.72 -6.07 2.89
N TRP A 873 -12.86 -7.38 2.98
CA TRP A 873 -13.39 -8.20 1.90
C TRP A 873 -14.91 -8.07 1.81
N TYR A 874 -15.40 -7.95 0.59
CA TYR A 874 -16.81 -7.96 0.25
C TYR A 874 -17.12 -9.20 -0.57
N MET A 875 -18.22 -9.88 -0.24
CA MET A 875 -18.80 -10.95 -1.04
C MET A 875 -20.21 -10.55 -1.42
N ILE A 876 -20.44 -10.38 -2.71
CA ILE A 876 -21.72 -10.00 -3.31
C ILE A 876 -22.38 -11.27 -3.87
N TYR A 877 -23.69 -11.46 -3.65
CA TYR A 877 -24.39 -12.68 -4.12
C TYR A 877 -25.89 -12.49 -4.31
N GLN A 878 -26.53 -13.48 -4.94
CA GLN A 878 -27.89 -13.44 -5.47
C GLN A 878 -29.05 -13.46 -4.42
N TRP A 879 -30.28 -13.43 -4.96
CA TRP A 879 -31.58 -13.33 -4.30
C TRP A 879 -31.82 -12.01 -3.58
N GLY A 880 -31.97 -10.97 -4.39
CA GLY A 880 -32.28 -9.61 -3.97
C GLY A 880 -31.05 -8.76 -3.68
N ALA A 881 -29.92 -9.02 -4.37
CA ALA A 881 -28.61 -8.37 -4.21
C ALA A 881 -28.18 -8.26 -2.75
N LYS A 882 -27.32 -9.17 -2.29
CA LYS A 882 -26.83 -9.18 -0.91
C LYS A 882 -25.33 -9.03 -0.87
N TYR A 883 -24.84 -8.56 0.27
CA TYR A 883 -23.43 -8.61 0.58
C TYR A 883 -23.16 -9.12 1.99
N SER A 884 -22.01 -9.77 2.14
CA SER A 884 -21.36 -10.06 3.41
C SER A 884 -19.96 -9.47 3.38
N THR A 885 -19.41 -9.19 4.56
CA THR A 885 -18.05 -8.67 4.72
C THR A 885 -17.20 -9.57 5.60
N ASN A 886 -15.88 -9.51 5.42
CA ASN A 886 -14.90 -10.25 6.22
C ASN A 886 -13.58 -9.46 6.28
N THR A 887 -12.85 -9.56 7.38
CA THR A 887 -11.48 -8.98 7.47
C THR A 887 -10.42 -9.96 6.97
N ASP A 888 -10.78 -11.25 6.83
CA ASP A 888 -9.88 -12.31 6.36
C ASP A 888 -10.61 -13.26 5.40
N ILE A 889 -10.30 -13.14 4.11
CA ILE A 889 -10.85 -14.00 3.04
C ILE A 889 -10.55 -15.50 3.26
N SER A 890 -9.52 -15.83 4.04
CA SER A 890 -9.15 -17.21 4.35
C SER A 890 -10.03 -17.87 5.42
N ASN A 891 -10.80 -17.06 6.17
CA ASN A 891 -11.67 -17.52 7.23
C ASN A 891 -13.16 -17.56 6.77
N PRO A 892 -13.67 -18.69 6.25
CA PRO A 892 -15.06 -18.79 5.80
C PRO A 892 -16.09 -18.61 6.93
N ALA A 893 -15.73 -18.79 8.21
CA ALA A 893 -16.63 -18.53 9.32
C ALA A 893 -16.70 -17.04 9.71
N GLY A 894 -15.73 -16.23 9.27
CA GLY A 894 -15.63 -14.80 9.58
C GLY A 894 -16.60 -13.91 8.81
N TRP A 895 -17.22 -14.42 7.74
CA TRP A 895 -18.15 -13.64 6.95
C TRP A 895 -19.37 -13.20 7.76
N THR A 896 -19.80 -11.95 7.59
CA THR A 896 -20.95 -11.40 8.32
C THR A 896 -22.28 -11.91 7.75
N THR A 897 -23.35 -11.79 8.54
CA THR A 897 -24.73 -12.06 8.08
C THR A 897 -25.09 -11.17 6.88
N PRO A 898 -25.79 -11.69 5.85
CA PRO A 898 -26.18 -10.92 4.66
C PRO A 898 -26.87 -9.61 4.98
N LYS A 899 -26.45 -8.56 4.27
CA LYS A 899 -27.13 -7.25 4.22
C LYS A 899 -27.62 -6.96 2.81
N PRO A 900 -28.71 -6.19 2.64
CA PRO A 900 -29.16 -5.74 1.32
C PRO A 900 -28.10 -4.84 0.67
N LEU A 901 -27.77 -5.11 -0.59
CA LEU A 901 -26.85 -4.32 -1.41
C LEU A 901 -27.59 -3.27 -2.25
N LEU A 902 -28.72 -3.66 -2.86
CA LEU A 902 -29.47 -2.83 -3.81
C LEU A 902 -30.89 -2.56 -3.32
N ARG A 903 -31.24 -1.29 -3.15
CA ARG A 903 -32.62 -0.84 -2.90
C ARG A 903 -33.32 -0.52 -4.21
N ASN A 904 -34.63 -0.76 -4.29
CA ASN A 904 -35.44 -0.52 -5.51
C ASN A 904 -34.85 -1.21 -6.76
N GLY A 905 -34.29 -2.41 -6.58
CA GLY A 905 -33.70 -3.21 -7.64
C GLY A 905 -34.73 -3.99 -8.46
N LEU A 906 -34.25 -4.71 -9.47
CA LEU A 906 -35.06 -5.62 -10.26
C LEU A 906 -35.46 -6.86 -9.43
N ASN A 907 -36.74 -7.24 -9.45
CA ASN A 907 -37.24 -8.38 -8.68
C ASN A 907 -36.59 -9.72 -9.07
N ASN A 908 -36.21 -9.88 -10.35
CA ASN A 908 -35.54 -11.05 -10.91
C ASN A 908 -34.08 -10.78 -11.27
N GLY A 909 -33.42 -9.84 -10.58
CA GLY A 909 -31.99 -9.56 -10.80
C GLY A 909 -31.09 -10.71 -10.35
N ILE A 910 -30.10 -11.04 -11.18
CA ILE A 910 -29.13 -12.13 -10.98
C ILE A 910 -27.71 -11.68 -11.40
N ASP A 911 -26.69 -12.43 -10.97
CA ASP A 911 -25.29 -12.26 -11.36
C ASP A 911 -24.75 -10.84 -11.16
N TYR A 912 -24.78 -10.40 -9.90
CA TYR A 912 -24.35 -9.08 -9.46
C TYR A 912 -22.82 -8.93 -9.50
N TRP A 913 -22.33 -7.88 -10.16
CA TRP A 913 -20.92 -7.59 -10.35
C TRP A 913 -20.58 -6.14 -10.04
N VAL A 914 -19.82 -5.91 -8.96
CA VAL A 914 -19.33 -4.60 -8.55
C VAL A 914 -17.94 -4.35 -9.12
N ILE A 915 -17.72 -3.17 -9.67
CA ILE A 915 -16.40 -2.62 -9.98
C ILE A 915 -16.40 -1.13 -9.64
N CYS A 916 -15.29 -0.61 -9.11
CA CYS A 916 -15.15 0.81 -8.81
C CYS A 916 -14.04 1.45 -9.63
N ASP A 917 -14.27 2.70 -10.03
CA ASP A 917 -13.21 3.65 -10.39
C ASP A 917 -12.92 4.56 -9.18
N ASP A 918 -12.15 5.62 -9.38
CA ASP A 918 -11.72 6.51 -8.30
C ASP A 918 -12.89 7.27 -7.63
N ASN A 919 -14.02 7.39 -8.31
CA ASN A 919 -15.15 8.22 -7.87
C ASN A 919 -16.38 7.40 -7.53
N TYR A 920 -16.62 6.29 -8.24
CA TYR A 920 -17.87 5.55 -8.21
C TYR A 920 -17.67 4.05 -8.19
N CYS A 921 -18.54 3.37 -7.46
CA CYS A 921 -18.77 1.95 -7.62
C CYS A 921 -20.00 1.72 -8.51
N HIS A 922 -19.87 0.81 -9.46
CA HIS A 922 -20.92 0.39 -10.38
C HIS A 922 -21.28 -1.07 -10.10
N LEU A 923 -22.58 -1.34 -10.01
CA LEU A 923 -23.15 -2.68 -9.83
C LEU A 923 -23.84 -3.09 -11.13
N PHE A 924 -23.21 -3.95 -11.93
CA PHE A 924 -23.78 -4.57 -13.13
C PHE A 924 -24.54 -5.86 -12.76
N PHE A 925 -25.64 -6.16 -13.44
CA PHE A 925 -26.41 -7.39 -13.22
C PHE A 925 -27.37 -7.69 -14.37
N SER A 926 -27.82 -8.95 -14.47
CA SER A 926 -28.71 -9.45 -15.52
C SER A 926 -30.13 -9.74 -14.99
N GLY A 927 -31.07 -9.99 -15.90
CA GLY A 927 -32.47 -10.31 -15.57
C GLY A 927 -33.12 -11.38 -16.46
N ASP A 928 -32.34 -12.19 -17.19
CA ASP A 928 -32.81 -13.21 -18.15
C ASP A 928 -33.72 -12.70 -19.28
N ASP A 929 -33.81 -11.39 -19.48
CA ASP A 929 -34.76 -10.73 -20.39
C ASP A 929 -34.08 -10.05 -21.59
N GLY A 930 -32.81 -10.37 -21.83
CA GLY A 930 -32.03 -9.77 -22.91
C GLY A 930 -31.48 -8.39 -22.58
N LYS A 931 -31.38 -8.02 -21.29
CA LYS A 931 -30.86 -6.72 -20.86
C LYS A 931 -29.75 -6.87 -19.82
N LEU A 932 -28.79 -5.95 -19.90
CA LEU A 932 -27.79 -5.71 -18.87
C LEU A 932 -28.17 -4.45 -18.12
N TYR A 933 -28.24 -4.53 -16.80
CA TYR A 933 -28.60 -3.45 -15.91
C TYR A 933 -27.39 -2.93 -15.14
N ARG A 934 -27.48 -1.68 -14.67
CA ARG A 934 -26.48 -1.08 -13.80
C ARG A 934 -27.09 -0.16 -12.74
N SER A 935 -26.55 -0.22 -11.53
CA SER A 935 -26.69 0.83 -10.51
C SER A 935 -25.34 1.49 -10.25
N LYS A 936 -25.34 2.75 -9.83
CA LYS A 936 -24.13 3.54 -9.54
C LYS A 936 -24.23 4.17 -8.14
N VAL A 937 -23.12 4.26 -7.42
CA VAL A 937 -23.01 4.95 -6.13
C VAL A 937 -21.62 5.56 -6.00
N SER A 938 -21.47 6.70 -5.33
CA SER A 938 -20.13 7.24 -5.06
C SER A 938 -19.33 6.29 -4.17
N ILE A 939 -18.01 6.26 -4.34
CA ILE A 939 -17.12 5.32 -3.63
C ILE A 939 -17.26 5.45 -2.11
N GLY A 940 -17.39 6.68 -1.58
CA GLY A 940 -17.59 6.93 -0.14
C GLY A 940 -18.97 6.52 0.40
N ASN A 941 -19.94 6.22 -0.48
CA ASN A 941 -21.27 5.76 -0.09
C ASN A 941 -21.53 4.29 -0.49
N PHE A 942 -20.55 3.60 -1.07
CA PHE A 942 -20.58 2.15 -1.18
C PHE A 942 -20.75 1.53 0.23
N PRO A 943 -21.55 0.46 0.42
CA PRO A 943 -22.26 -0.36 -0.56
C PRO A 943 -23.74 0.02 -0.80
N ASN A 944 -24.14 1.29 -0.61
CA ASN A 944 -25.56 1.68 -0.56
C ASN A 944 -26.21 1.95 -1.93
N PHE A 945 -26.29 0.96 -2.83
CA PHE A 945 -26.91 1.12 -4.15
C PHE A 945 -28.44 1.33 -4.09
N SER A 946 -28.97 2.09 -5.05
CA SER A 946 -30.42 2.30 -5.20
C SER A 946 -30.82 2.59 -6.64
N GLY A 947 -31.88 1.93 -7.10
CA GLY A 947 -32.38 2.06 -8.48
C GLY A 947 -31.44 1.40 -9.50
N TYR A 948 -31.80 1.47 -10.78
CA TYR A 948 -30.99 0.93 -11.86
C TYR A 948 -31.39 1.52 -13.20
N GLU A 949 -30.54 1.35 -14.20
CA GLU A 949 -30.79 1.65 -15.60
C GLU A 949 -30.44 0.46 -16.51
N VAL A 950 -30.92 0.49 -17.75
CA VAL A 950 -30.56 -0.48 -18.79
C VAL A 950 -29.34 0.04 -19.54
N VAL A 951 -28.22 -0.69 -19.50
CA VAL A 951 -26.97 -0.33 -20.16
C VAL A 951 -26.85 -0.95 -21.54
N MET A 952 -27.43 -2.14 -21.74
CA MET A 952 -27.40 -2.86 -23.02
C MET A 952 -28.66 -3.70 -23.18
N GLN A 953 -29.11 -3.90 -24.43
CA GLN A 953 -30.21 -4.78 -24.78
C GLN A 953 -29.94 -5.54 -26.08
N ASP A 954 -30.28 -6.83 -26.10
CA ASP A 954 -30.27 -7.74 -27.26
C ASP A 954 -31.40 -8.78 -27.06
N THR A 955 -31.45 -9.82 -27.89
CA THR A 955 -32.27 -11.01 -27.61
C THR A 955 -31.79 -11.70 -26.34
N ALA A 956 -32.71 -12.30 -25.57
CA ALA A 956 -32.37 -13.04 -24.34
C ALA A 956 -31.32 -14.14 -24.55
N ALA A 957 -31.28 -14.75 -25.74
CA ALA A 957 -30.26 -15.74 -26.08
C ALA A 957 -28.86 -15.13 -26.33
N ARG A 958 -28.76 -13.86 -26.71
CA ARG A 958 -27.48 -13.20 -27.02
C ARG A 958 -26.95 -12.33 -25.88
N LEU A 959 -27.79 -11.95 -24.93
CA LEU A 959 -27.43 -11.21 -23.73
C LEU A 959 -28.14 -11.86 -22.54
N PHE A 960 -27.55 -12.95 -22.05
CA PHE A 960 -28.20 -13.89 -21.16
C PHE A 960 -27.90 -13.57 -19.67
N GLU A 961 -26.72 -13.97 -19.17
CA GLU A 961 -26.37 -13.84 -17.74
C GLU A 961 -24.84 -13.62 -17.54
N ALA A 962 -24.35 -13.73 -16.30
CA ALA A 962 -22.94 -13.71 -15.92
C ALA A 962 -22.14 -12.50 -16.43
N SER A 963 -22.61 -11.27 -16.17
CA SER A 963 -21.87 -10.07 -16.56
C SER A 963 -20.62 -9.89 -15.69
N ASN A 964 -19.45 -9.72 -16.32
CA ASN A 964 -18.22 -9.33 -15.63
C ASN A 964 -17.65 -8.06 -16.25
N VAL A 965 -17.13 -7.16 -15.42
CA VAL A 965 -16.44 -5.94 -15.86
C VAL A 965 -15.07 -5.86 -15.19
N TYR A 966 -14.03 -5.54 -15.97
CA TYR A 966 -12.64 -5.46 -15.52
C TYR A 966 -11.94 -4.21 -16.03
N LYS A 967 -11.01 -3.66 -15.25
CA LYS A 967 -10.06 -2.64 -15.73
C LYS A 967 -8.91 -3.34 -16.46
N VAL A 968 -8.58 -2.89 -17.68
CA VAL A 968 -7.41 -3.42 -18.42
C VAL A 968 -6.18 -2.67 -17.97
N GLU A 969 -5.25 -3.39 -17.32
CA GLU A 969 -4.02 -2.84 -16.75
C GLU A 969 -3.18 -2.09 -17.78
N GLY A 970 -2.60 -0.96 -17.39
CA GLY A 970 -1.80 -0.11 -18.27
C GLY A 970 -2.59 0.62 -19.37
N THR A 971 -3.92 0.57 -19.34
CA THR A 971 -4.80 1.28 -20.30
C THR A 971 -5.89 2.07 -19.58
N ASN A 972 -6.56 2.95 -20.32
CA ASN A 972 -7.81 3.59 -19.87
C ASN A 972 -9.07 2.77 -20.22
N LYS A 973 -8.93 1.50 -20.61
CA LYS A 973 -10.06 0.67 -21.06
C LYS A 973 -10.61 -0.22 -19.95
N TYR A 974 -11.90 -0.48 -20.04
CA TYR A 974 -12.64 -1.51 -19.33
C TYR A 974 -13.07 -2.59 -20.31
N LEU A 975 -13.05 -3.85 -19.86
CA LEU A 975 -13.57 -5.01 -20.58
C LEU A 975 -14.88 -5.44 -19.92
N LEU A 976 -15.98 -5.44 -20.67
CA LEU A 976 -17.26 -6.03 -20.29
C LEU A 976 -17.40 -7.39 -20.98
N LEU A 977 -17.72 -8.43 -20.21
CA LEU A 977 -18.08 -9.76 -20.68
C LEU A 977 -19.54 -10.03 -20.32
N VAL A 978 -20.31 -10.63 -21.23
CA VAL A 978 -21.66 -11.14 -20.95
C VAL A 978 -21.87 -12.47 -21.65
N GLU A 979 -22.50 -13.42 -20.95
CA GLU A 979 -22.78 -14.76 -21.48
C GLU A 979 -23.91 -14.71 -22.53
N ALA A 980 -23.80 -15.58 -23.54
CA ALA A 980 -24.82 -15.89 -24.53
C ALA A 980 -25.10 -17.39 -24.58
N TYR A 981 -26.31 -17.77 -25.01
CA TYR A 981 -26.87 -19.12 -24.89
C TYR A 981 -26.79 -19.93 -26.21
N SER A 982 -26.58 -21.25 -26.07
CA SER A 982 -26.68 -22.34 -27.08
C SER A 982 -25.59 -22.48 -28.17
N PRO A 983 -24.50 -23.26 -27.92
CA PRO A 983 -23.95 -23.59 -26.60
C PRO A 983 -23.43 -22.31 -25.92
N ARG A 984 -23.17 -22.37 -24.61
CA ARG A 984 -22.81 -21.17 -23.84
C ARG A 984 -21.43 -20.62 -24.24
N TYR A 985 -21.36 -19.32 -24.46
CA TYR A 985 -20.13 -18.58 -24.81
C TYR A 985 -20.18 -17.14 -24.31
N PHE A 986 -19.02 -16.49 -24.17
CA PHE A 986 -18.91 -15.08 -23.78
C PHE A 986 -18.77 -14.15 -24.97
N ARG A 987 -19.52 -13.06 -24.91
CA ARG A 987 -19.35 -11.87 -25.77
C ARG A 987 -18.57 -10.82 -25.00
N SER A 988 -17.81 -9.97 -25.71
CA SER A 988 -17.07 -8.88 -25.08
C SER A 988 -17.25 -7.51 -25.74
N TRP A 989 -17.13 -6.48 -24.90
CA TRP A 989 -17.13 -5.07 -25.26
C TRP A 989 -16.04 -4.32 -24.50
N THR A 990 -15.63 -3.17 -25.02
CA THR A 990 -14.72 -2.26 -24.34
C THR A 990 -15.33 -0.87 -24.17
N SER A 991 -14.98 -0.19 -23.09
CA SER A 991 -15.26 1.24 -22.89
C SER A 991 -14.08 1.93 -22.22
N THR A 992 -13.98 3.26 -22.30
CA THR A 992 -13.02 4.03 -21.49
C THR A 992 -13.61 4.51 -20.17
N SER A 993 -14.90 4.24 -19.94
CA SER A 993 -15.61 4.57 -18.70
C SER A 993 -16.54 3.43 -18.31
N LEU A 994 -16.73 3.21 -17.00
CA LEU A 994 -17.76 2.32 -16.48
C LEU A 994 -19.17 2.84 -16.83
N ASP A 995 -19.29 4.13 -17.16
CA ASP A 995 -20.53 4.72 -17.66
C ASP A 995 -20.92 4.23 -19.06
N GLY A 996 -19.96 3.73 -19.85
CA GLY A 996 -20.10 3.52 -21.28
C GLY A 996 -19.68 4.76 -22.09
N PRO A 997 -19.94 4.78 -23.41
CA PRO A 997 -20.60 3.74 -24.19
C PRO A 997 -19.73 2.47 -24.34
N TRP A 998 -20.39 1.31 -24.52
CA TRP A 998 -19.72 0.02 -24.70
C TRP A 998 -19.61 -0.33 -26.18
N THR A 999 -18.38 -0.55 -26.65
CA THR A 999 -18.07 -0.87 -28.05
C THR A 999 -17.81 -2.37 -28.22
N PRO A 1000 -18.47 -3.08 -29.16
CA PRO A 1000 -18.24 -4.51 -29.38
C PRO A 1000 -16.77 -4.83 -29.69
N LEU A 1001 -16.24 -5.89 -29.07
CA LEU A 1001 -14.87 -6.39 -29.27
C LEU A 1001 -14.88 -7.78 -29.92
N ALA A 1002 -15.43 -8.78 -29.23
CA ALA A 1002 -15.61 -10.14 -29.73
C ALA A 1002 -16.99 -10.65 -29.29
N ASP A 1003 -18.03 -10.21 -30.00
CA ASP A 1003 -19.42 -10.31 -29.54
C ASP A 1003 -20.29 -11.25 -30.40
N THR A 1004 -19.70 -12.12 -31.22
CA THR A 1004 -20.45 -13.03 -32.11
C THR A 1004 -20.12 -14.49 -31.81
N LYS A 1005 -21.02 -15.42 -32.15
CA LYS A 1005 -20.77 -16.86 -31.96
C LYS A 1005 -19.57 -17.38 -32.77
N SER A 1006 -19.26 -16.77 -33.91
CA SER A 1006 -18.10 -17.10 -34.74
C SER A 1006 -16.79 -16.42 -34.33
N ASN A 1007 -16.89 -15.32 -33.55
CA ASN A 1007 -15.75 -14.62 -32.95
C ASN A 1007 -16.12 -14.22 -31.50
N PRO A 1008 -16.22 -15.19 -30.57
CA PRO A 1008 -16.56 -14.91 -29.19
C PRO A 1008 -15.32 -14.45 -28.42
N PHE A 1009 -15.51 -13.87 -27.23
CA PHE A 1009 -14.42 -13.75 -26.26
C PHE A 1009 -13.92 -15.14 -25.91
N ALA A 1010 -14.78 -16.02 -25.43
CA ALA A 1010 -14.47 -17.43 -25.18
C ALA A 1010 -15.68 -18.31 -25.50
N GLY A 1011 -15.48 -19.37 -26.29
CA GLY A 1011 -16.52 -20.33 -26.65
C GLY A 1011 -15.99 -21.45 -27.54
N ALA A 1012 -16.87 -22.35 -27.96
CA ALA A 1012 -16.51 -23.51 -28.79
C ALA A 1012 -15.77 -23.15 -30.11
N ALA A 1013 -15.91 -21.92 -30.61
CA ALA A 1013 -15.25 -21.45 -31.82
C ALA A 1013 -13.75 -21.14 -31.64
N ASN A 1014 -13.31 -20.84 -30.42
CA ASN A 1014 -11.94 -20.39 -30.16
C ASN A 1014 -11.25 -21.02 -28.95
N VAL A 1015 -11.90 -21.97 -28.26
CA VAL A 1015 -11.29 -22.74 -27.18
C VAL A 1015 -10.90 -24.13 -27.67
N SER A 1016 -9.62 -24.46 -27.49
CA SER A 1016 -9.05 -25.78 -27.81
C SER A 1016 -8.89 -26.63 -26.55
N PHE A 1017 -9.01 -27.95 -26.67
CA PHE A 1017 -8.95 -28.91 -25.55
C PHE A 1017 -7.87 -29.97 -25.79
N PRO A 1018 -6.59 -29.69 -25.51
CA PRO A 1018 -5.50 -30.63 -25.78
C PRO A 1018 -5.64 -31.96 -25.03
N GLY A 1019 -6.17 -31.93 -23.81
CA GLY A 1019 -6.45 -33.12 -22.99
C GLY A 1019 -7.76 -33.86 -23.36
N GLY A 1020 -8.42 -33.46 -24.44
CA GLY A 1020 -9.74 -33.97 -24.84
C GLY A 1020 -10.87 -33.04 -24.41
N LYS A 1021 -11.86 -32.86 -25.30
CA LYS A 1021 -13.01 -32.00 -25.06
C LYS A 1021 -13.94 -32.63 -24.02
N TRP A 1022 -14.20 -31.91 -22.92
CA TRP A 1022 -15.04 -32.38 -21.80
C TRP A 1022 -16.34 -31.58 -21.64
N THR A 1023 -16.48 -30.45 -22.32
CA THR A 1023 -17.65 -29.57 -22.28
C THR A 1023 -17.89 -28.93 -23.65
N ASP A 1024 -19.16 -28.66 -23.98
CA ASP A 1024 -19.56 -27.79 -25.10
C ASP A 1024 -19.73 -26.34 -24.67
N ASP A 1025 -19.89 -26.11 -23.36
CA ASP A 1025 -20.19 -24.81 -22.75
C ASP A 1025 -18.91 -24.21 -22.16
N ILE A 1026 -18.68 -22.93 -22.49
CA ILE A 1026 -17.85 -22.02 -21.70
C ILE A 1026 -18.81 -21.02 -21.07
N SER A 1027 -19.20 -21.30 -19.83
CA SER A 1027 -20.21 -20.56 -19.10
C SER A 1027 -19.62 -19.97 -17.83
N HIS A 1028 -20.31 -18.98 -17.25
CA HIS A 1028 -20.10 -18.34 -15.96
C HIS A 1028 -18.72 -18.54 -15.34
N GLY A 1029 -17.98 -17.46 -15.19
CA GLY A 1029 -16.63 -17.52 -14.66
C GLY A 1029 -16.10 -16.18 -14.22
N GLU A 1030 -14.80 -16.16 -13.95
CA GLU A 1030 -14.06 -14.93 -13.64
C GLU A 1030 -12.64 -15.00 -14.23
N MET A 1031 -12.16 -13.83 -14.67
CA MET A 1031 -10.77 -13.64 -15.10
C MET A 1031 -9.84 -13.80 -13.90
N ILE A 1032 -8.70 -14.45 -14.09
CA ILE A 1032 -7.63 -14.36 -13.10
C ILE A 1032 -7.10 -12.91 -13.13
N ARG A 1033 -7.43 -12.16 -12.08
CA ARG A 1033 -7.07 -10.74 -11.94
C ARG A 1033 -5.58 -10.57 -11.59
N SER A 1034 -5.00 -9.44 -12.00
CA SER A 1034 -3.67 -9.00 -11.56
C SER A 1034 -3.69 -8.29 -10.21
N GLY A 1035 -4.87 -7.83 -9.77
CA GLY A 1035 -5.12 -7.30 -8.42
C GLY A 1035 -6.26 -8.04 -7.70
N TYR A 1036 -6.56 -7.63 -6.49
CA TYR A 1036 -7.62 -8.23 -5.65
C TYR A 1036 -8.65 -7.21 -5.15
N ASP A 1037 -8.38 -5.92 -5.34
CA ASP A 1037 -9.18 -4.79 -4.90
C ASP A 1037 -10.42 -4.54 -5.78
N GLN A 1038 -11.18 -3.49 -5.44
CA GLN A 1038 -12.41 -3.06 -6.09
C GLN A 1038 -12.27 -2.62 -7.56
N THR A 1039 -11.05 -2.42 -8.07
CA THR A 1039 -10.79 -1.98 -9.45
C THR A 1039 -10.76 -3.15 -10.44
N LEU A 1040 -10.67 -4.39 -9.95
CA LEU A 1040 -10.72 -5.63 -10.74
C LEU A 1040 -9.80 -5.64 -11.96
N LYS A 1041 -8.53 -5.24 -11.77
CA LYS A 1041 -7.54 -5.17 -12.85
C LYS A 1041 -7.23 -6.55 -13.45
N ILE A 1042 -7.09 -6.60 -14.78
CA ILE A 1042 -6.64 -7.76 -15.54
C ILE A 1042 -5.44 -7.39 -16.41
N ASN A 1043 -4.52 -8.34 -16.55
CA ASN A 1043 -3.37 -8.23 -17.45
C ASN A 1043 -3.73 -8.82 -18.83
N ALA A 1044 -3.78 -7.97 -19.87
CA ALA A 1044 -4.13 -8.40 -21.22
C ALA A 1044 -3.03 -9.22 -21.92
N CYS A 1045 -1.79 -9.19 -21.43
CA CYS A 1045 -0.69 -10.00 -21.95
C CYS A 1045 -0.85 -11.48 -21.54
N ASN A 1046 -1.34 -11.74 -20.32
CA ASN A 1046 -1.46 -13.09 -19.75
C ASN A 1046 -2.85 -13.33 -19.18
N MET A 1047 -3.81 -13.51 -20.08
CA MET A 1047 -5.20 -13.73 -19.72
C MET A 1047 -5.49 -15.19 -19.40
N GLN A 1048 -6.10 -15.43 -18.25
CA GLN A 1048 -6.69 -16.71 -17.86
C GLN A 1048 -8.10 -16.49 -17.35
N TYR A 1049 -8.99 -17.48 -17.56
CA TYR A 1049 -10.39 -17.40 -17.14
C TYR A 1049 -10.84 -18.74 -16.55
N LEU A 1050 -11.26 -18.71 -15.28
CA LEU A 1050 -11.84 -19.87 -14.59
C LEU A 1050 -13.31 -19.94 -14.96
N TYR A 1051 -13.73 -21.02 -15.61
CA TYR A 1051 -15.07 -21.14 -16.19
C TYR A 1051 -15.77 -22.42 -15.72
N GLN A 1052 -17.09 -22.44 -15.77
CA GLN A 1052 -17.87 -23.66 -15.59
C GLN A 1052 -18.17 -24.33 -16.94
N GLY A 1053 -18.06 -25.65 -16.96
CA GLY A 1053 -18.46 -26.51 -18.07
C GLY A 1053 -19.25 -27.71 -17.59
N GLN A 1054 -20.04 -28.30 -18.48
CA GLN A 1054 -20.79 -29.52 -18.21
C GLN A 1054 -20.51 -30.58 -19.27
N ASN A 1055 -20.52 -31.84 -18.86
CA ASN A 1055 -20.38 -32.95 -19.79
C ASN A 1055 -21.65 -33.03 -20.69
N PRO A 1056 -21.53 -32.84 -22.01
CA PRO A 1056 -22.68 -32.85 -22.92
C PRO A 1056 -23.34 -34.23 -23.01
N ASN A 1057 -22.64 -35.29 -22.60
CA ASN A 1057 -23.13 -36.67 -22.62
C ASN A 1057 -23.62 -37.15 -21.23
N SER A 1058 -23.86 -36.25 -20.27
CA SER A 1058 -24.26 -36.64 -18.91
C SER A 1058 -25.63 -37.33 -18.81
N GLY A 1059 -26.53 -37.08 -19.78
CA GLY A 1059 -27.90 -37.60 -19.77
C GLY A 1059 -28.82 -36.98 -18.70
N VAL A 1060 -28.35 -35.96 -17.97
CA VAL A 1060 -29.13 -35.26 -16.95
C VAL A 1060 -29.92 -34.12 -17.60
N SER A 1061 -31.24 -34.09 -17.40
CA SER A 1061 -32.14 -33.04 -17.94
C SER A 1061 -32.63 -32.04 -16.89
N ASP A 1062 -32.56 -32.38 -15.61
CA ASP A 1062 -32.88 -31.47 -14.51
C ASP A 1062 -31.76 -30.44 -14.36
N TYR A 1063 -32.07 -29.17 -14.61
CA TYR A 1063 -31.13 -28.05 -14.55
C TYR A 1063 -30.33 -28.03 -13.23
N ASN A 1064 -31.00 -28.26 -12.11
CA ASN A 1064 -30.36 -28.23 -10.79
C ASN A 1064 -29.33 -29.34 -10.61
N ARG A 1065 -29.44 -30.43 -11.38
CA ARG A 1065 -28.59 -31.63 -11.27
C ARG A 1065 -27.54 -31.72 -12.37
N LEU A 1066 -27.48 -30.75 -13.28
CA LEU A 1066 -26.46 -30.72 -14.33
C LEU A 1066 -25.06 -30.75 -13.70
N PRO A 1067 -24.17 -31.66 -14.14
CA PRO A 1067 -22.91 -31.92 -13.44
C PRO A 1067 -21.83 -30.89 -13.81
N TYR A 1068 -22.08 -29.62 -13.51
CA TYR A 1068 -21.11 -28.55 -13.74
C TYR A 1068 -19.82 -28.78 -12.93
N ARG A 1069 -18.69 -28.49 -13.58
CA ARG A 1069 -17.32 -28.56 -13.05
C ARG A 1069 -16.58 -27.31 -13.51
N LEU A 1070 -15.50 -26.96 -12.80
CA LEU A 1070 -14.69 -25.79 -13.17
C LEU A 1070 -13.43 -26.23 -13.94
N GLY A 1071 -13.10 -25.51 -15.01
CA GLY A 1071 -11.84 -25.63 -15.73
C GLY A 1071 -11.21 -24.26 -15.96
N LEU A 1072 -9.97 -24.24 -16.43
CA LEU A 1072 -9.24 -23.01 -16.70
C LEU A 1072 -8.97 -22.91 -18.20
N ILE A 1073 -9.24 -21.75 -18.80
CA ILE A 1073 -8.73 -21.42 -20.12
C ILE A 1073 -7.60 -20.40 -20.00
N SER A 1074 -6.51 -20.62 -20.74
CA SER A 1074 -5.39 -19.68 -20.87
C SER A 1074 -5.33 -19.16 -22.31
N ALA A 1075 -5.14 -17.86 -22.47
CA ALA A 1075 -5.01 -17.24 -23.79
C ALA A 1075 -3.73 -17.72 -24.50
N LYS A 1076 -3.79 -17.81 -25.84
CA LYS A 1076 -2.65 -18.10 -26.71
C LYS A 1076 -2.06 -16.84 -27.34
#